data_AF-A0A6P4EAI7-F1
#
_entry.id   AF-A0A6P4EAI7-F1
#
_cell.length_a   1.000
_cell.length_b   1.000
_cell.length_c   1.000
_cell.angle_alpha   90.00
_cell.angle_beta   90.00
_cell.angle_gamma   90.00
#
_symmetry.space_group_name_H-M   'P 1'
#
loop_
_entity.id
_entity.type
_entity.pdbx_description
1 polymer ?
#
loop_
_entity_poly.entity_id
_entity_poly.type
_entity_poly.pdbx_seq_one_letter_code
_entity_poly.pdbx_strand_id
1 'polypeptide(L)'
;IGAVGGLGISSPTATKEPLVDFRPHVLKWFQQLRHQTGHFKSEEESRRLREAGNDSYRKERHPLKASDLFTEAIFLAPARNTLAAALAHANRSLVLFDCGLYAESYDDCLCALDLGYPEEYLPLIKLRQAACALKLRNFALCEEHLHELLHIELNQVFEARTHELWHQCEVLKVERFEMAVQTGDDLDTNDSKAFEIAWLDNSSSLHTTRAVAKNALIFESEAVAMVPSGNCRVCDYCGITQFIPFPCIYCSNRLVVYCSRQCRFKHAAIHAVECFGHQIELFESFGEVFGMPRLLQLALRMLITGLPELLGYCRKKPTLSKLWSAINGGLQERQDIAYSAVLRLERLREERPSDTLIALALASHILAIYLSKCTTFFEQLEKSLPTASRMSSAEWELLCAALLMRHIGQLRHRSLTASRSFVLPADPHVFSPLNEFQLWAAPMRLQEGHLHLLAGEVAVVSYSVYPETLSLCRHSCSSTICAKFSGRKVTALALLDLPAGSGIYNCFAGGNFQQLPREERSKQLQERGIRCHCNACQLSHSDDQFHKFHRYRCDNPKCMEIFTPNALPHATNLRWWLSEEYTQPECNGAELILCPHCGEAQKLEWFWAFTTSLIDCELIEERCKLYAAIERAENQLMDLHECKVALARLLLEQCLMVHREGATVLDDWEFNKLGSILRAVLPSVMAQYGGQSIEYVKYFAYFWDVMALSNYKCNDRELMQMLNALEFIADEFKDIFINYYEDYIAPKFAEESYGGVVDTQV
;
A
#
# COMPACT_ATOMS: atom_id res chain seq x y z
N ILE A 1 -4.71 -21.51 14.85
CA ILE A 1 -3.65 -22.47 15.27
C ILE A 1 -2.67 -21.66 16.12
N GLY A 2 -2.35 -21.95 17.38
CA GLY A 2 -2.60 -23.14 18.19
C GLY A 2 -3.13 -22.86 19.61
N ALA A 3 -3.24 -23.96 20.35
CA ALA A 3 -4.05 -24.20 21.53
C ALA A 3 -3.67 -23.40 22.79
N VAL A 4 -4.69 -22.91 23.50
CA VAL A 4 -4.59 -22.45 24.89
C VAL A 4 -4.79 -23.68 25.78
N GLY A 5 -3.70 -24.16 26.38
CA GLY A 5 -3.76 -25.17 27.44
C GLY A 5 -4.51 -24.63 28.65
N GLY A 6 -5.53 -25.38 29.08
CA GLY A 6 -6.29 -25.09 30.29
C GLY A 6 -5.41 -25.24 31.53
N LEU A 7 -5.12 -24.13 32.20
CA LEU A 7 -4.69 -24.10 33.58
C LEU A 7 -5.93 -23.89 34.45
N GLY A 8 -6.32 -24.94 35.18
CA GLY A 8 -7.36 -24.86 36.21
C GLY A 8 -6.93 -23.89 37.31
N ILE A 9 -7.73 -22.84 37.52
CA ILE A 9 -7.51 -21.85 38.56
C ILE A 9 -7.97 -22.44 39.89
N SER A 10 -7.03 -22.84 40.73
CA SER A 10 -7.26 -22.91 42.17
C SER A 10 -7.36 -21.49 42.71
N SER A 11 -8.40 -21.23 43.51
CA SER A 11 -8.66 -19.94 44.15
C SER A 11 -7.48 -19.51 45.03
N PRO A 12 -6.85 -18.34 44.80
CA PRO A 12 -5.81 -17.85 45.69
C PRO A 12 -6.45 -17.16 46.90
N THR A 13 -6.03 -17.60 48.07
CA THR A 13 -6.15 -16.87 49.33
C THR A 13 -5.60 -15.45 49.17
N ALA A 14 -6.39 -14.46 49.60
CA ALA A 14 -6.09 -13.04 49.50
C ALA A 14 -4.84 -12.63 50.30
N THR A 15 -3.67 -12.74 49.69
CA THR A 15 -2.51 -11.91 50.03
C THR A 15 -2.71 -10.55 49.38
N LYS A 16 -2.79 -9.48 50.18
CA LYS A 16 -2.75 -8.10 49.71
C LYS A 16 -1.39 -7.85 49.05
N GLU A 17 -1.25 -8.18 47.78
CA GLU A 17 -0.18 -7.64 46.96
C GLU A 17 -0.30 -6.11 46.99
N PRO A 18 0.81 -5.38 47.24
CA PRO A 18 0.76 -3.92 47.23
C PRO A 18 0.30 -3.46 45.85
N LEU A 19 -0.67 -2.55 45.80
CA LEU A 19 -1.11 -1.90 44.57
C LEU A 19 0.13 -1.30 43.89
N VAL A 20 0.59 -1.94 42.84
CA VAL A 20 1.76 -1.53 42.10
C VAL A 20 1.39 -0.29 41.30
N ASP A 21 2.12 0.82 41.48
CA ASP A 21 1.94 1.98 40.62
C ASP A 21 2.31 1.59 39.17
N PHE A 22 1.32 1.65 38.29
CA PHE A 22 1.44 1.24 36.88
C PHE A 22 2.44 2.11 36.12
N ARG A 23 2.51 3.41 36.44
CA ARG A 23 3.32 4.38 35.67
C ARG A 23 4.83 4.09 35.74
N PRO A 24 5.46 3.85 36.90
CA PRO A 24 6.86 3.43 36.99
C PRO A 24 7.21 2.21 36.14
N HIS A 25 6.30 1.26 36.00
CA HIS A 25 6.52 0.04 35.22
C HIS A 25 6.55 0.32 33.72
N VAL A 26 5.64 1.16 33.24
CA VAL A 26 5.63 1.62 31.84
C VAL A 26 6.92 2.38 31.51
N LEU A 27 7.39 3.26 32.40
CA LEU A 27 8.64 4.00 32.19
C LEU A 27 9.87 3.09 32.18
N LYS A 28 9.91 2.10 33.07
CA LYS A 28 10.97 1.09 33.07
C LYS A 28 10.96 0.28 31.77
N TRP A 29 9.77 -0.06 31.26
CA TRP A 29 9.62 -0.74 29.97
C TRP A 29 10.13 0.11 28.80
N PHE A 30 9.79 1.41 28.74
CA PHE A 30 10.35 2.31 27.70
C PHE A 30 11.87 2.41 27.75
N GLN A 31 12.47 2.39 28.95
CA GLN A 31 13.93 2.35 29.10
C GLN A 31 14.51 1.03 28.57
N GLN A 32 13.88 -0.10 28.86
CA GLN A 32 14.29 -1.41 28.34
C GLN A 32 14.26 -1.44 26.80
N LEU A 33 13.16 -0.97 26.20
CA LEU A 33 13.03 -0.86 24.74
C LEU A 33 14.17 -0.01 24.16
N ARG A 34 14.43 1.16 24.75
CA ARG A 34 15.54 2.04 24.32
C ARG A 34 16.92 1.37 24.37
N HIS A 35 17.15 0.48 25.35
CA HIS A 35 18.42 -0.25 25.44
C HIS A 35 18.54 -1.34 24.38
N GLN A 36 17.42 -1.89 23.90
CA GLN A 36 17.37 -2.93 22.87
C GLN A 36 17.56 -2.36 21.46
N THR A 37 16.99 -1.18 21.18
CA THR A 37 16.97 -0.55 19.85
C THR A 37 18.26 0.22 19.52
N GLY A 38 19.43 -0.39 19.75
CA GLY A 38 20.77 0.25 19.65
C GLY A 38 21.00 1.15 18.42
N HIS A 39 22.01 2.02 18.48
CA HIS A 39 22.27 3.00 17.41
C HIS A 39 22.61 2.32 16.06
N PHE A 40 21.65 2.37 15.12
CA PHE A 40 21.80 1.88 13.75
C PHE A 40 22.71 2.75 12.86
N LYS A 41 22.90 4.02 13.22
CA LYS A 41 23.62 5.00 12.40
C LYS A 41 25.14 4.91 12.63
N SER A 42 25.91 4.85 11.55
CA SER A 42 27.37 4.74 11.54
C SER A 42 27.98 5.63 10.46
N GLU A 43 28.88 6.54 10.85
CA GLU A 43 29.65 7.38 9.91
C GLU A 43 30.51 6.51 8.98
N GLU A 44 31.13 5.47 9.53
CA GLU A 44 32.00 4.57 8.80
C GLU A 44 31.23 3.83 7.70
N GLU A 45 30.06 3.30 8.03
CA GLU A 45 29.24 2.56 7.07
C GLU A 45 28.60 3.51 6.03
N SER A 46 28.15 4.68 6.47
CA SER A 46 27.67 5.73 5.55
C SER A 46 28.76 6.14 4.55
N ARG A 47 30.01 6.31 5.00
CA ARG A 47 31.15 6.59 4.13
C ARG A 47 31.43 5.46 3.15
N ARG A 48 31.47 4.20 3.62
CA ARG A 48 31.69 3.02 2.77
C ARG A 48 30.70 2.96 1.62
N LEU A 49 29.42 3.22 1.90
CA LEU A 49 28.37 3.23 0.88
C LEU A 49 28.46 4.40 -0.09
N ARG A 50 28.84 5.61 0.36
CA ARG A 50 29.12 6.72 -0.56
C ARG A 50 30.28 6.41 -1.50
N GLU A 51 31.35 5.80 -1.00
CA GLU A 51 32.49 5.39 -1.82
C GLU A 51 32.08 4.34 -2.85
N ALA A 52 31.30 3.33 -2.44
CA ALA A 52 30.73 2.34 -3.34
C ALA A 52 29.79 2.98 -4.39
N GLY A 53 28.95 3.94 -3.99
CA GLY A 53 28.06 4.66 -4.90
C GLY A 53 28.82 5.48 -5.95
N ASN A 54 29.92 6.13 -5.54
CA ASN A 54 30.81 6.84 -6.47
C ASN A 54 31.44 5.89 -7.49
N ASP A 55 31.89 4.71 -7.05
CA ASP A 55 32.45 3.69 -7.93
C ASP A 55 31.41 3.14 -8.90
N SER A 56 30.20 2.85 -8.42
CA SER A 56 29.11 2.37 -9.28
C SER A 56 28.71 3.39 -10.33
N TYR A 57 28.62 4.68 -9.97
CA TYR A 57 28.28 5.73 -10.91
C TYR A 57 29.40 6.02 -11.94
N ARG A 58 30.65 6.12 -11.49
CA ARG A 58 31.77 6.56 -12.36
C ARG A 58 32.47 5.42 -13.10
N LYS A 59 32.70 4.29 -12.42
CA LYS A 59 33.44 3.14 -12.96
C LYS A 59 32.51 2.15 -13.62
N GLU A 60 31.46 1.72 -12.92
CA GLU A 60 30.49 0.73 -13.44
C GLU A 60 29.45 1.34 -14.39
N ARG A 61 29.30 2.66 -14.41
CA ARG A 61 28.29 3.40 -15.20
C ARG A 61 26.86 2.97 -14.89
N HIS A 62 26.59 2.66 -13.62
CA HIS A 62 25.30 2.16 -13.16
C HIS A 62 24.60 3.18 -12.26
N PRO A 63 23.93 4.21 -12.82
CA PRO A 63 23.39 5.34 -12.05
C PRO A 63 22.32 4.90 -11.05
N LEU A 64 21.45 3.96 -11.44
CA LEU A 64 20.42 3.38 -10.57
C LEU A 64 21.05 2.84 -9.28
N LYS A 65 21.85 1.77 -9.34
CA LYS A 65 22.65 1.24 -8.21
C LYS A 65 23.39 2.29 -7.38
N ALA A 66 23.95 3.31 -8.02
CA ALA A 66 24.62 4.38 -7.29
C ALA A 66 23.67 5.21 -6.42
N SER A 67 22.46 5.53 -6.93
CA SER A 67 21.39 6.22 -6.19
C SER A 67 21.11 5.57 -4.84
N ASP A 68 21.32 4.26 -4.72
CA ASP A 68 20.88 3.49 -3.55
C ASP A 68 21.92 3.25 -2.55
N LEU A 69 23.13 3.04 -3.04
CA LEU A 69 24.30 3.19 -2.20
C LEU A 69 24.27 4.57 -1.54
N PHE A 70 23.88 5.63 -2.25
CA PHE A 70 23.68 6.94 -1.62
C PHE A 70 22.46 7.03 -0.71
N THR A 71 21.32 6.43 -1.07
CA THR A 71 20.13 6.37 -0.22
C THR A 71 20.41 5.67 1.11
N GLU A 72 21.03 4.49 1.06
CA GLU A 72 21.48 3.71 2.22
C GLU A 72 22.50 4.50 3.05
N ALA A 73 23.42 5.23 2.39
CA ALA A 73 24.33 6.11 3.10
C ALA A 73 23.60 7.22 3.89
N ILE A 74 22.49 7.77 3.37
CA ILE A 74 21.67 8.76 4.07
C ILE A 74 21.00 8.12 5.31
N PHE A 75 20.47 6.90 5.20
CA PHE A 75 19.89 6.19 6.35
C PHE A 75 20.90 5.97 7.48
N LEU A 76 22.12 5.60 7.13
CA LEU A 76 23.20 5.31 8.06
C LEU A 76 23.87 6.56 8.64
N ALA A 77 23.68 7.73 8.03
CA ALA A 77 24.30 8.97 8.48
C ALA A 77 23.91 9.32 9.93
N PRO A 78 24.89 9.56 10.83
CA PRO A 78 24.63 9.93 12.22
C PRO A 78 23.89 11.25 12.37
N ALA A 79 22.87 11.30 13.23
CA ALA A 79 22.08 12.52 13.49
C ALA A 79 22.92 13.68 14.05
N ARG A 80 24.01 13.36 14.78
CA ARG A 80 24.92 14.35 15.36
C ARG A 80 25.96 14.88 14.36
N ASN A 81 26.17 14.18 13.24
CA ASN A 81 27.09 14.57 12.17
C ASN A 81 26.32 14.71 10.85
N THR A 82 25.68 15.87 10.66
CA THR A 82 24.84 16.14 9.49
C THR A 82 25.63 16.20 8.19
N LEU A 83 26.94 16.49 8.24
CA LEU A 83 27.81 16.53 7.07
C LEU A 83 27.76 15.21 6.29
N ALA A 84 27.62 14.08 6.98
CA ALA A 84 27.60 12.81 6.30
C ALA A 84 26.38 12.63 5.39
N ALA A 85 25.21 12.98 5.93
CA ALA A 85 23.98 13.05 5.16
C ALA A 85 24.06 14.11 4.07
N ALA A 86 24.66 15.28 4.35
CA ALA A 86 24.83 16.36 3.36
C ALA A 86 25.60 15.89 2.12
N LEU A 87 26.74 15.22 2.31
CA LEU A 87 27.54 14.67 1.21
C LEU A 87 26.79 13.56 0.46
N ALA A 88 26.03 12.71 1.16
CA ALA A 88 25.25 11.65 0.51
C ALA A 88 24.12 12.22 -0.36
N HIS A 89 23.36 13.21 0.13
CA HIS A 89 22.37 13.94 -0.65
C HIS A 89 22.99 14.68 -1.85
N ALA A 90 24.15 15.32 -1.66
CA ALA A 90 24.86 15.99 -2.76
C ALA A 90 25.33 15.02 -3.86
N ASN A 91 25.74 13.80 -3.48
CA ASN A 91 26.10 12.78 -4.46
C ASN A 91 24.86 12.20 -5.16
N ARG A 92 23.80 11.90 -4.40
CA ARG A 92 22.55 11.36 -4.95
C ARG A 92 21.86 12.34 -5.89
N SER A 93 21.82 13.64 -5.58
CA SER A 93 21.25 14.65 -6.49
C SER A 93 21.94 14.69 -7.86
N LEU A 94 23.25 14.42 -7.95
CA LEU A 94 23.93 14.33 -9.25
C LEU A 94 23.37 13.18 -10.08
N VAL A 95 23.26 12.00 -9.47
CA VAL A 95 22.74 10.80 -10.12
C VAL A 95 21.28 10.99 -10.54
N LEU A 96 20.45 11.51 -9.63
CA LEU A 96 19.03 11.76 -9.90
C LEU A 96 18.83 12.77 -11.04
N PHE A 97 19.69 13.79 -11.13
CA PHE A 97 19.65 14.76 -12.24
C PHE A 97 19.89 14.07 -13.59
N ASP A 98 20.91 13.22 -13.68
CA ASP A 98 21.24 12.48 -14.90
C ASP A 98 20.15 11.47 -15.27
N CYS A 99 19.44 10.95 -14.28
CA CYS A 99 18.27 10.10 -14.44
C CYS A 99 16.98 10.86 -14.85
N GLY A 100 17.01 12.19 -14.93
CA GLY A 100 15.82 12.99 -15.25
C GLY A 100 14.85 13.20 -14.08
N LEU A 101 15.22 12.75 -12.88
CA LEU A 101 14.46 12.93 -11.63
C LEU A 101 14.78 14.30 -11.03
N TYR A 102 14.39 15.36 -11.75
CA TYR A 102 14.80 16.74 -11.47
C TYR A 102 14.18 17.29 -10.18
N ALA A 103 12.97 16.87 -9.81
CA ALA A 103 12.31 17.31 -8.58
C ALA A 103 13.01 16.74 -7.34
N GLU A 104 13.31 15.45 -7.37
CA GLU A 104 14.02 14.74 -6.31
C GLU A 104 15.48 15.20 -6.21
N SER A 105 16.14 15.43 -7.35
CA SER A 105 17.48 16.02 -7.40
C SER A 105 17.52 17.41 -6.77
N TYR A 106 16.52 18.24 -7.05
CA TYR A 106 16.40 19.58 -6.45
C TYR A 106 16.18 19.51 -4.93
N ASP A 107 15.32 18.61 -4.47
CA ASP A 107 15.11 18.36 -3.04
C ASP A 107 16.39 17.86 -2.35
N ASP A 108 17.16 16.97 -2.98
CA ASP A 108 18.45 16.53 -2.46
C ASP A 108 19.48 17.67 -2.38
N CYS A 109 19.49 18.59 -3.34
CA CYS A 109 20.33 19.79 -3.26
C CYS A 109 19.98 20.64 -2.03
N LEU A 110 18.70 20.84 -1.76
CA LEU A 110 18.26 21.59 -0.59
C LEU A 110 18.58 20.86 0.72
N CYS A 111 18.37 19.54 0.77
CA CYS A 111 18.79 18.72 1.92
C CYS A 111 20.29 18.85 2.18
N ALA A 112 21.13 18.82 1.14
CA ALA A 112 22.58 18.97 1.31
C ALA A 112 22.93 20.32 1.95
N LEU A 113 22.36 21.42 1.45
CA LEU A 113 22.60 22.76 1.99
C LEU A 113 22.10 22.90 3.44
N ASP A 114 20.89 22.43 3.75
CA ASP A 114 20.30 22.48 5.10
C ASP A 114 21.14 21.71 6.14
N LEU A 115 21.89 20.70 5.69
CA LEU A 115 22.71 19.83 6.53
C LEU A 115 24.17 20.30 6.65
N GLY A 116 24.53 21.44 6.04
CA GLY A 116 25.87 22.02 6.13
C GLY A 116 26.86 21.49 5.10
N TYR A 117 26.42 21.33 3.84
CA TYR A 117 27.34 21.03 2.73
C TYR A 117 28.46 22.07 2.62
N PRO A 118 29.73 21.68 2.34
CA PRO A 118 30.87 22.60 2.41
C PRO A 118 30.76 23.79 1.44
N GLU A 119 31.04 25.00 1.96
CA GLU A 119 30.92 26.26 1.20
C GLU A 119 31.81 26.30 -0.05
N GLU A 120 32.98 25.65 -0.01
CA GLU A 120 33.90 25.55 -1.15
C GLU A 120 33.30 24.85 -2.38
N TYR A 121 32.25 24.03 -2.20
CA TYR A 121 31.53 23.34 -3.27
C TYR A 121 30.14 23.95 -3.54
N LEU A 122 29.80 25.09 -2.94
CA LEU A 122 28.51 25.74 -3.11
C LEU A 122 28.15 26.03 -4.58
N PRO A 123 29.07 26.50 -5.45
CA PRO A 123 28.79 26.69 -6.88
C PRO A 123 28.26 25.44 -7.58
N LEU A 124 28.75 24.25 -7.20
CA LEU A 124 28.36 22.98 -7.81
C LEU A 124 26.88 22.67 -7.54
N ILE A 125 26.44 22.85 -6.29
CA ILE A 125 25.05 22.59 -5.88
C ILE A 125 24.12 23.65 -6.44
N LYS A 126 24.51 24.93 -6.41
CA LYS A 126 23.70 26.04 -6.93
C LYS A 126 23.46 25.95 -8.43
N LEU A 127 24.48 25.58 -9.20
CA LEU A 127 24.30 25.28 -10.63
C LEU A 127 23.34 24.12 -10.88
N ARG A 128 23.40 23.06 -10.05
CA ARG A 128 22.45 21.95 -10.16
C ARG A 128 21.02 22.40 -9.81
N GLN A 129 20.85 23.24 -8.79
CA GLN A 129 19.54 23.82 -8.46
C GLN A 129 18.96 24.62 -9.63
N ALA A 130 19.76 25.49 -10.25
CA ALA A 130 19.36 26.26 -11.43
C ALA A 130 18.99 25.34 -12.60
N ALA A 131 19.80 24.31 -12.87
CA ALA A 131 19.54 23.34 -13.94
C ALA A 131 18.27 22.51 -13.69
N CYS A 132 18.03 22.04 -12.45
CA CYS A 132 16.78 21.36 -12.10
C CYS A 132 15.57 22.29 -12.29
N ALA A 133 15.65 23.53 -11.81
CA ALA A 133 14.57 24.50 -11.95
C ALA A 133 14.24 24.79 -13.41
N LEU A 134 15.26 24.91 -14.27
CA LEU A 134 15.10 25.04 -15.72
C LEU A 134 14.37 23.84 -16.32
N LYS A 135 14.79 22.60 -15.99
CA LYS A 135 14.18 21.37 -16.49
C LYS A 135 12.74 21.19 -16.01
N LEU A 136 12.43 21.65 -14.80
CA LEU A 136 11.07 21.71 -14.23
C LEU A 136 10.25 22.89 -14.78
N ARG A 137 10.78 23.67 -15.74
CA ARG A 137 10.15 24.86 -16.33
C ARG A 137 9.79 25.95 -15.29
N ASN A 138 10.44 25.94 -14.13
CA ASN A 138 10.33 26.98 -13.12
C ASN A 138 11.40 28.04 -13.36
N PHE A 139 11.16 28.88 -14.37
CA PHE A 139 12.15 29.85 -14.84
C PHE A 139 12.50 30.92 -13.80
N ALA A 140 11.53 31.37 -13.00
CA ALA A 140 11.76 32.34 -11.93
C ALA A 140 12.74 31.79 -10.87
N LEU A 141 12.53 30.52 -10.48
CA LEU A 141 13.43 29.85 -9.55
C LEU A 141 14.81 29.58 -10.18
N CYS A 142 14.87 29.29 -11.48
CA CYS A 142 16.14 29.16 -12.20
C CYS A 142 16.94 30.48 -12.14
N GLU A 143 16.31 31.61 -12.45
CA GLU A 143 16.93 32.94 -12.38
C GLU A 143 17.40 33.29 -10.97
N GLU A 144 16.60 32.97 -9.95
CA GLU A 144 16.97 33.20 -8.54
C GLU A 144 18.32 32.53 -8.24
N HIS A 145 18.48 31.25 -8.57
CA HIS A 145 19.75 30.52 -8.36
C HIS A 145 20.90 31.06 -9.23
N LEU A 146 20.62 31.47 -10.47
CA LEU A 146 21.63 32.09 -11.35
C LEU A 146 22.09 33.45 -10.81
N HIS A 147 21.20 34.24 -10.22
CA HIS A 147 21.54 35.51 -9.58
C HIS A 147 22.38 35.31 -8.33
N GLU A 148 22.06 34.31 -7.50
CA GLU A 148 22.89 33.96 -6.34
C GLU A 148 24.33 33.60 -6.75
N LEU A 149 24.51 32.91 -7.88
CA LEU A 149 25.82 32.55 -8.41
C LEU A 149 26.67 33.78 -8.82
N LEU A 150 26.06 34.92 -9.16
CA LEU A 150 26.78 36.17 -9.45
C LEU A 150 27.45 36.77 -8.20
N HIS A 151 27.01 36.37 -7.00
CA HIS A 151 27.56 36.83 -5.74
C HIS A 151 28.68 35.91 -5.21
N ILE A 152 29.08 34.89 -5.97
CA ILE A 152 30.12 33.92 -5.61
C ILE A 152 31.29 34.05 -6.59
N GLU A 153 32.53 33.94 -6.11
CA GLU A 153 33.70 33.87 -6.99
C GLU A 153 33.74 32.51 -7.71
N LEU A 154 33.50 32.53 -9.01
CA LEU A 154 33.43 31.34 -9.85
C LEU A 154 34.73 31.12 -10.62
N ASN A 155 35.07 29.86 -10.90
CA ASN A 155 36.08 29.56 -11.90
C ASN A 155 35.49 29.61 -13.31
N GLN A 156 36.34 29.67 -14.33
CA GLN A 156 35.93 29.78 -15.75
C GLN A 156 34.92 28.71 -16.19
N VAL A 157 35.00 27.50 -15.63
CA VAL A 157 34.08 26.40 -15.97
C VAL A 157 32.68 26.68 -15.43
N PHE A 158 32.58 27.14 -14.18
CA PHE A 158 31.30 27.48 -13.56
C PHE A 158 30.70 28.75 -14.15
N GLU A 159 31.51 29.77 -14.49
CA GLU A 159 31.06 30.97 -15.20
C GLU A 159 30.43 30.59 -16.54
N ALA A 160 31.12 29.80 -17.37
CA ALA A 160 30.62 29.38 -18.68
C ALA A 160 29.28 28.64 -18.57
N ARG A 161 29.16 27.70 -17.62
CA ARG A 161 27.90 26.96 -17.38
C ARG A 161 26.77 27.86 -16.87
N THR A 162 27.07 28.84 -16.04
CA THR A 162 26.08 29.82 -15.54
C THR A 162 25.52 30.62 -16.72
N HIS A 163 26.40 31.11 -17.61
CA HIS A 163 25.99 31.83 -18.82
C HIS A 163 25.18 30.95 -19.78
N GLU A 164 25.56 29.68 -19.94
CA GLU A 164 24.83 28.73 -20.77
C GLU A 164 23.40 28.50 -20.25
N LEU A 165 23.25 28.20 -18.95
CA LEU A 165 21.93 28.03 -18.32
C LEU A 165 21.09 29.30 -18.40
N TRP A 166 21.73 30.48 -18.27
CA TRP A 166 21.04 31.74 -18.40
C TRP A 166 20.49 31.91 -19.83
N HIS A 167 21.31 31.66 -20.85
CA HIS A 167 20.85 31.69 -22.24
C HIS A 167 19.71 30.69 -22.50
N GLN A 168 19.84 29.45 -22.03
CA GLN A 168 18.79 28.44 -22.17
C GLN A 168 17.48 28.85 -21.49
N CYS A 169 17.54 29.44 -20.29
CA CYS A 169 16.37 29.93 -19.57
C CYS A 169 15.63 31.02 -20.37
N GLU A 170 16.36 31.98 -20.95
CA GLU A 170 15.75 33.02 -21.79
C GLU A 170 15.12 32.45 -23.06
N VAL A 171 15.81 31.55 -23.77
CA VAL A 171 15.28 30.92 -24.99
C VAL A 171 13.98 30.17 -24.69
N LEU A 172 13.98 29.29 -23.68
CA LEU A 172 12.81 28.47 -23.33
C LEU A 172 11.64 29.30 -22.77
N LYS A 173 11.90 30.47 -22.17
CA LYS A 173 10.84 31.40 -21.78
C LYS A 173 10.15 32.02 -23.00
N VAL A 174 10.92 32.41 -24.00
CA VAL A 174 10.37 32.97 -25.25
C VAL A 174 9.49 31.93 -25.96
N GLU A 175 9.95 30.67 -26.06
CA GLU A 175 9.16 29.57 -26.62
C GLU A 175 7.83 29.33 -25.86
N ARG A 176 7.83 29.46 -24.53
CA ARG A 176 6.60 29.33 -23.72
C ARG A 176 5.57 30.39 -24.09
N PHE A 177 5.99 31.62 -24.38
CA PHE A 177 5.06 32.69 -24.80
C PHE A 177 4.44 32.42 -26.18
N GLU A 178 5.11 31.67 -27.05
CA GLU A 178 4.59 31.30 -28.38
C GLU A 178 3.63 30.10 -28.32
N MET A 179 3.84 29.14 -27.41
CA MET A 179 2.96 27.96 -27.23
C MET A 179 1.74 28.22 -26.32
N ALA A 180 1.77 29.24 -25.46
CA ALA A 180 0.67 29.55 -24.52
C ALA A 180 -0.60 30.13 -25.19
N VAL A 181 -0.64 30.24 -26.52
CA VAL A 181 -1.82 30.70 -27.30
C VAL A 181 -2.78 29.54 -27.64
N GLN A 182 -2.43 28.28 -27.35
CA GLN A 182 -3.30 27.13 -27.64
C GLN A 182 -3.25 26.06 -26.55
N THR A 183 -3.99 26.26 -25.46
CA THR A 183 -4.63 25.19 -24.67
C THR A 183 -5.63 25.82 -23.71
N GLY A 184 -6.85 26.01 -24.19
CA GLY A 184 -8.01 26.18 -23.33
C GLY A 184 -8.88 24.94 -23.50
N ASP A 185 -8.88 24.07 -22.50
CA ASP A 185 -9.95 23.10 -22.26
C ASP A 185 -9.86 22.68 -20.78
N ASP A 186 -10.30 23.59 -19.92
CA ASP A 186 -10.75 23.23 -18.57
C ASP A 186 -12.12 22.57 -18.72
N LEU A 187 -12.16 21.25 -18.59
CA LEU A 187 -13.41 20.50 -18.46
C LEU A 187 -14.01 20.80 -17.08
N ASP A 188 -14.96 21.74 -17.07
CA ASP A 188 -15.88 22.02 -15.96
C ASP A 188 -16.51 20.71 -15.46
N THR A 189 -16.11 20.28 -14.25
CA THR A 189 -16.81 19.21 -13.55
C THR A 189 -18.03 19.78 -12.84
N ASN A 190 -19.20 19.37 -13.31
CA ASN A 190 -20.51 19.74 -12.79
C ASN A 190 -20.60 19.52 -11.26
N ASP A 191 -20.78 20.61 -10.52
CA ASP A 191 -20.48 20.80 -9.08
C ASP A 191 -21.47 20.14 -8.08
N SER A 192 -22.27 19.16 -8.54
CA SER A 192 -23.27 18.49 -7.69
C SER A 192 -22.73 17.18 -7.10
N LYS A 193 -22.68 17.09 -5.75
CA LYS A 193 -22.33 15.84 -5.03
C LYS A 193 -23.24 14.69 -5.50
N ALA A 194 -22.63 13.59 -5.94
CA ALA A 194 -23.35 12.41 -6.44
C ALA A 194 -24.03 11.58 -5.33
N PHE A 195 -23.82 11.95 -4.07
CA PHE A 195 -24.34 11.24 -2.91
C PHE A 195 -24.78 12.19 -1.79
N GLU A 196 -25.63 11.67 -0.92
CA GLU A 196 -26.04 12.28 0.35
C GLU A 196 -25.88 11.29 1.52
N ILE A 197 -25.82 11.82 2.73
CA ILE A 197 -25.69 11.04 3.96
C ILE A 197 -27.03 11.05 4.69
N ALA A 198 -27.64 9.88 4.84
CA ALA A 198 -28.83 9.68 5.66
C ALA A 198 -28.44 9.07 7.01
N TRP A 199 -28.91 9.67 8.10
CA TRP A 199 -28.68 9.23 9.47
C TRP A 199 -29.96 8.62 10.07
N LEU A 200 -29.86 7.44 10.66
CA LEU A 200 -30.94 6.77 11.38
C LEU A 200 -30.39 6.17 12.69
N ASP A 201 -30.88 6.60 13.85
CA ASP A 201 -30.52 6.06 15.17
C ASP A 201 -29.01 5.96 15.43
N ASN A 202 -28.24 6.99 15.05
CA ASN A 202 -26.76 7.04 15.09
C ASN A 202 -26.05 6.10 14.11
N SER A 203 -26.77 5.48 13.17
CA SER A 203 -26.22 4.76 12.04
C SER A 203 -26.22 5.62 10.78
N SER A 204 -25.09 5.68 10.10
CA SER A 204 -24.98 6.33 8.79
C SER A 204 -25.34 5.40 7.63
N SER A 205 -25.84 5.98 6.54
CA SER A 205 -25.99 5.36 5.23
C SER A 205 -25.79 6.39 4.13
N LEU A 206 -25.13 6.00 3.05
CA LEU A 206 -24.90 6.83 1.87
C LEU A 206 -25.90 6.44 0.78
N HIS A 207 -26.50 7.42 0.12
CA HIS A 207 -27.45 7.22 -0.98
C HIS A 207 -27.09 8.11 -2.16
N THR A 208 -27.33 7.64 -3.38
CA THR A 208 -27.11 8.44 -4.59
C THR A 208 -28.16 9.54 -4.70
N THR A 209 -27.75 10.77 -5.06
CA THR A 209 -28.67 11.90 -5.31
C THR A 209 -29.20 11.92 -6.74
N ARG A 210 -28.52 11.20 -7.64
CA ARG A 210 -28.82 11.07 -9.07
C ARG A 210 -28.44 9.68 -9.57
N ALA A 211 -28.81 9.36 -10.81
CA ALA A 211 -28.29 8.16 -11.45
C ALA A 211 -26.77 8.25 -11.64
N VAL A 212 -26.07 7.16 -11.35
CA VAL A 212 -24.61 7.02 -11.51
C VAL A 212 -24.36 5.79 -12.38
N ALA A 213 -23.73 6.00 -13.54
CA ALA A 213 -23.38 4.90 -14.44
C ALA A 213 -22.26 4.04 -13.86
N LYS A 214 -22.18 2.78 -14.29
CA LYS A 214 -21.05 1.91 -14.01
C LYS A 214 -19.72 2.60 -14.39
N ASN A 215 -18.71 2.44 -13.56
CA ASN A 215 -17.38 3.07 -13.62
C ASN A 215 -17.36 4.58 -13.35
N ALA A 216 -18.50 5.25 -13.16
CA ALA A 216 -18.49 6.67 -12.87
C ALA A 216 -18.03 6.95 -11.42
N LEU A 217 -17.42 8.12 -11.23
CA LEU A 217 -17.02 8.64 -9.93
C LEU A 217 -18.23 8.86 -9.03
N ILE A 218 -18.20 8.28 -7.83
CA ILE A 218 -19.16 8.56 -6.76
C ILE A 218 -18.59 9.62 -5.83
N PHE A 219 -17.38 9.39 -5.30
CA PHE A 219 -16.69 10.34 -4.45
C PHE A 219 -15.18 10.14 -4.45
N GLU A 220 -14.51 11.19 -4.03
CA GLU A 220 -13.08 11.24 -3.78
C GLU A 220 -12.86 11.83 -2.38
N SER A 221 -11.90 11.29 -1.62
CA SER A 221 -11.63 11.75 -0.26
C SER A 221 -10.19 11.49 0.12
N GLU A 222 -9.59 12.40 0.89
CA GLU A 222 -8.32 12.16 1.56
C GLU A 222 -8.53 11.58 2.96
N ALA A 223 -7.62 10.72 3.39
CA ALA A 223 -7.63 10.14 4.72
C ALA A 223 -7.29 11.22 5.77
N VAL A 224 -8.03 11.29 6.87
CA VAL A 224 -7.72 12.21 8.00
C VAL A 224 -6.50 11.74 8.79
N ALA A 225 -6.30 10.43 8.87
CA ALA A 225 -5.15 9.79 9.47
C ALA A 225 -4.83 8.51 8.68
N MET A 226 -3.54 8.21 8.56
CA MET A 226 -3.03 7.02 7.89
C MET A 226 -1.77 6.54 8.60
N VAL A 227 -1.50 5.24 8.63
CA VAL A 227 -0.26 4.63 9.10
C VAL A 227 0.22 3.56 8.11
N PRO A 228 1.54 3.41 7.90
CA PRO A 228 2.10 2.27 7.16
C PRO A 228 1.65 0.92 7.75
N SER A 229 1.47 -0.10 6.92
CA SER A 229 1.17 -1.46 7.41
C SER A 229 2.42 -2.15 7.96
N GLY A 230 3.58 -1.91 7.34
CA GLY A 230 4.84 -2.63 7.54
C GLY A 230 5.13 -3.69 6.47
N ASN A 231 4.18 -3.99 5.58
CA ASN A 231 4.39 -4.95 4.48
C ASN A 231 5.26 -4.40 3.35
N CYS A 232 5.28 -3.08 3.20
CA CYS A 232 6.15 -2.40 2.26
C CYS A 232 6.48 -1.01 2.81
N ARG A 233 7.46 -0.37 2.19
CA ARG A 233 7.73 1.03 2.42
C ARG A 233 6.64 1.92 1.81
N VAL A 234 6.22 2.91 2.57
CA VAL A 234 5.26 3.94 2.13
C VAL A 234 5.73 5.30 2.61
N CYS A 235 5.40 6.36 1.89
CA CYS A 235 5.61 7.70 2.42
C CYS A 235 4.72 7.92 3.64
N ASP A 236 5.30 8.23 4.80
CA ASP A 236 4.57 8.43 6.05
C ASP A 236 3.52 9.55 6.00
N TYR A 237 3.69 10.50 5.07
CA TYR A 237 2.75 11.59 4.89
C TYR A 237 1.69 11.32 3.84
N CYS A 238 2.06 11.00 2.60
CA CYS A 238 1.11 10.91 1.47
C CYS A 238 0.72 9.47 1.12
N GLY A 239 1.45 8.46 1.59
CA GLY A 239 1.09 7.04 1.47
C GLY A 239 1.45 6.34 0.16
N ILE A 240 2.06 7.04 -0.80
CA ILE A 240 2.51 6.40 -2.04
C ILE A 240 3.61 5.37 -1.74
N THR A 241 3.72 4.34 -2.58
CA THR A 241 4.66 3.23 -2.35
C THR A 241 5.87 3.23 -3.28
N GLN A 242 5.78 3.92 -4.43
CA GLN A 242 6.89 4.05 -5.39
C GLN A 242 7.50 5.46 -5.30
N PHE A 243 8.69 5.57 -4.70
CA PHE A 243 9.39 6.86 -4.56
C PHE A 243 10.86 6.69 -4.16
N ILE A 244 11.66 7.74 -4.39
CA ILE A 244 13.01 7.88 -3.80
C ILE A 244 12.87 8.44 -2.38
N PRO A 245 13.39 7.75 -1.35
CA PRO A 245 13.14 8.11 0.03
C PRO A 245 13.95 9.32 0.51
N PHE A 246 13.30 10.12 1.34
CA PHE A 246 13.90 11.13 2.20
C PHE A 246 13.64 10.72 3.65
N PRO A 247 14.61 10.07 4.33
CA PRO A 247 14.38 9.59 5.69
C PRO A 247 14.40 10.71 6.72
N CYS A 248 13.82 10.44 7.89
CA CYS A 248 14.09 11.26 9.07
C CYS A 248 15.55 11.06 9.53
N ILE A 249 16.27 12.18 9.74
CA ILE A 249 17.67 12.15 10.18
C ILE A 249 17.82 11.80 11.67
N TYR A 250 16.74 11.87 12.46
CA TYR A 250 16.77 11.67 13.91
C TYR A 250 16.37 10.26 14.35
N CYS A 251 15.33 9.65 13.78
CA CYS A 251 14.98 8.28 14.12
C CYS A 251 15.90 7.29 13.39
N SER A 252 16.34 6.25 14.09
CA SER A 252 17.34 5.29 13.61
C SER A 252 16.79 4.14 12.79
N ASN A 253 15.47 3.97 12.71
CA ASN A 253 14.90 2.65 12.43
C ASN A 253 14.54 2.43 10.95
N ARG A 254 14.96 3.31 10.03
CA ARG A 254 14.64 3.26 8.58
C ARG A 254 13.14 3.30 8.21
N LEU A 255 12.25 3.24 9.19
CA LEU A 255 10.80 3.14 8.99
C LEU A 255 10.18 4.45 8.51
N VAL A 256 10.61 5.58 9.07
CA VAL A 256 9.99 6.88 8.77
C VAL A 256 10.65 7.55 7.57
N VAL A 257 9.91 7.61 6.47
CA VAL A 257 10.40 8.07 5.17
C VAL A 257 9.38 8.91 4.43
N TYR A 258 9.88 9.78 3.55
CA TYR A 258 9.06 10.69 2.77
C TYR A 258 9.42 10.60 1.29
N CYS A 259 8.46 10.81 0.39
CA CYS A 259 8.74 10.92 -1.04
C CYS A 259 9.36 12.26 -1.45
N SER A 260 9.29 13.27 -0.57
CA SER A 260 9.78 14.63 -0.83
C SER A 260 10.02 15.38 0.48
N ARG A 261 10.77 16.49 0.39
CA ARG A 261 10.92 17.45 1.50
C ARG A 261 9.58 18.05 1.90
N GLN A 262 8.68 18.28 0.95
CA GLN A 262 7.34 18.79 1.22
C GLN A 262 6.52 17.83 2.10
N CYS A 263 6.55 16.53 1.80
CA CYS A 263 5.88 15.52 2.62
C CYS A 263 6.49 15.43 4.03
N ARG A 264 7.82 15.49 4.14
CA ARG A 264 8.51 15.56 5.44
C ARG A 264 8.08 16.76 6.26
N PHE A 265 7.99 17.94 5.64
CA PHE A 265 7.54 19.17 6.29
C PHE A 265 6.10 19.06 6.78
N LYS A 266 5.18 18.61 5.91
CA LYS A 266 3.75 18.46 6.26
C LYS A 266 3.52 17.43 7.38
N HIS A 267 4.37 16.43 7.52
CA HIS A 267 4.30 15.44 8.60
C HIS A 267 5.04 15.84 9.88
N ALA A 268 5.85 16.90 9.86
CA ALA A 268 6.80 17.20 10.94
C ALA A 268 6.14 17.33 12.33
N ALA A 269 4.96 17.96 12.42
CA ALA A 269 4.26 18.12 13.70
C ALA A 269 3.78 16.78 14.29
N ILE A 270 3.31 15.86 13.43
CA ILE A 270 2.89 14.52 13.84
C ILE A 270 4.12 13.68 14.21
N HIS A 271 5.10 13.65 13.31
CA HIS A 271 6.32 12.88 13.53
C HIS A 271 7.12 13.36 14.75
N ALA A 272 7.12 14.65 15.09
CA ALA A 272 7.76 15.14 16.31
C ALA A 272 7.21 14.47 17.58
N VAL A 273 5.93 14.10 17.59
CA VAL A 273 5.30 13.35 18.70
C VAL A 273 5.61 11.85 18.60
N GLU A 274 5.78 11.30 17.39
CA GLU A 274 6.03 9.86 17.16
C GLU A 274 7.51 9.46 17.14
N CYS A 275 8.44 10.41 16.95
CA CYS A 275 9.84 10.13 16.61
C CYS A 275 10.54 9.32 17.70
N PHE A 276 10.33 9.66 18.97
CA PHE A 276 10.88 8.87 20.08
C PHE A 276 10.25 7.48 20.15
N GLY A 277 8.94 7.36 19.93
CA GLY A 277 8.23 6.08 19.83
C GLY A 277 8.81 5.18 18.75
N HIS A 278 9.16 5.73 17.58
CA HIS A 278 9.89 4.99 16.55
C HIS A 278 11.31 4.60 16.97
N GLN A 279 12.06 5.49 17.65
CA GLN A 279 13.43 5.18 18.11
C GLN A 279 13.47 4.00 19.10
N ILE A 280 12.42 3.81 19.89
CA ILE A 280 12.33 2.70 20.85
C ILE A 280 11.43 1.56 20.35
N GLU A 281 11.01 1.57 19.08
CA GLU A 281 10.11 0.55 18.49
C GLU A 281 8.82 0.34 19.30
N LEU A 282 8.32 1.40 19.94
CA LEU A 282 7.13 1.35 20.80
C LEU A 282 5.94 0.76 20.04
N PHE A 283 5.73 1.21 18.80
CA PHE A 283 4.60 0.76 17.99
C PHE A 283 4.72 -0.72 17.60
N GLU A 284 5.93 -1.24 17.34
CA GLU A 284 6.12 -2.65 17.01
C GLU A 284 5.91 -3.54 18.25
N SER A 285 6.38 -3.08 19.41
CA SER A 285 6.20 -3.82 20.68
C SER A 285 4.72 -4.00 21.06
N PHE A 286 3.83 -3.11 20.59
CA PHE A 286 2.40 -3.32 20.74
C PHE A 286 1.85 -4.50 19.93
N GLY A 287 2.50 -4.91 18.85
CA GLY A 287 2.14 -6.10 18.10
C GLY A 287 2.41 -7.37 18.88
N GLU A 288 3.56 -7.45 19.54
CA GLU A 288 3.93 -8.59 20.38
C GLU A 288 3.00 -8.73 21.61
N VAL A 289 2.64 -7.60 22.22
CA VAL A 289 1.86 -7.60 23.48
C VAL A 289 0.35 -7.59 23.24
N PHE A 290 -0.12 -6.87 22.22
CA PHE A 290 -1.55 -6.60 22.00
C PHE A 290 -2.08 -7.08 20.63
N GLY A 291 -1.21 -7.53 19.72
CA GLY A 291 -1.60 -8.03 18.39
C GLY A 291 -2.10 -6.98 17.40
N MET A 292 -2.07 -5.68 17.75
CA MET A 292 -2.68 -4.60 16.95
C MET A 292 -1.82 -3.32 16.87
N PRO A 293 -0.56 -3.40 16.41
CA PRO A 293 0.39 -2.29 16.51
C PRO A 293 -0.06 -1.05 15.73
N ARG A 294 -0.46 -1.26 14.47
CA ARG A 294 -0.90 -0.18 13.57
C ARG A 294 -2.24 0.42 13.95
N LEU A 295 -3.14 -0.36 14.56
CA LEU A 295 -4.42 0.16 15.05
C LEU A 295 -4.19 1.21 16.16
N LEU A 296 -3.28 0.90 17.10
CA LEU A 296 -2.95 1.80 18.21
C LEU A 296 -2.21 3.05 17.73
N GLN A 297 -1.28 2.90 16.78
CA GLN A 297 -0.60 4.04 16.16
C GLN A 297 -1.59 4.94 15.39
N LEU A 298 -2.54 4.36 14.65
CA LEU A 298 -3.56 5.12 13.93
C LEU A 298 -4.49 5.87 14.89
N ALA A 299 -4.89 5.24 15.99
CA ALA A 299 -5.67 5.90 17.05
C ALA A 299 -4.89 7.06 17.69
N LEU A 300 -3.58 6.90 17.89
CA LEU A 300 -2.69 7.97 18.33
C LEU A 300 -2.69 9.13 17.32
N ARG A 301 -2.49 8.85 16.02
CA ARG A 301 -2.53 9.87 14.95
C ARG A 301 -3.86 10.62 14.93
N MET A 302 -5.00 9.93 15.05
CA MET A 302 -6.33 10.56 15.14
C MET A 302 -6.44 11.53 16.33
N LEU A 303 -5.87 11.18 17.49
CA LEU A 303 -5.88 12.03 18.67
C LEU A 303 -4.97 13.25 18.50
N ILE A 304 -3.71 13.04 18.13
CA ILE A 304 -2.68 14.10 18.16
C ILE A 304 -2.86 15.14 17.06
N THR A 305 -3.57 14.80 15.97
CA THR A 305 -3.97 15.77 14.95
C THR A 305 -5.27 16.48 15.33
N GLY A 306 -6.26 15.75 15.82
CA GLY A 306 -7.60 16.27 16.02
C GLY A 306 -7.82 17.04 17.31
N LEU A 307 -7.18 16.63 18.42
CA LEU A 307 -7.36 17.31 19.70
C LEU A 307 -6.84 18.76 19.67
N PRO A 308 -5.65 19.08 19.12
CA PRO A 308 -5.20 20.47 18.97
C PRO A 308 -6.17 21.32 18.13
N GLU A 309 -6.68 20.77 17.03
CA GLU A 309 -7.64 21.44 16.14
C GLU A 309 -8.90 21.84 16.92
N LEU A 310 -9.51 20.88 17.62
CA LEU A 310 -10.73 21.09 18.40
C LEU A 310 -10.53 22.10 19.54
N LEU A 311 -9.36 22.10 20.18
CA LEU A 311 -9.05 23.03 21.26
C LEU A 311 -8.90 24.48 20.75
N GLY A 312 -8.54 24.70 19.48
CA GLY A 312 -8.52 26.02 18.85
C GLY A 312 -9.89 26.72 18.86
N TYR A 313 -10.99 25.97 18.95
CA TYR A 313 -12.36 26.49 19.01
C TYR A 313 -12.87 26.73 20.44
N CYS A 314 -12.10 26.33 21.46
CA CYS A 314 -12.47 26.53 22.85
C CYS A 314 -12.21 27.99 23.28
N ARG A 315 -13.27 28.81 23.37
CA ARG A 315 -13.19 30.23 23.77
C ARG A 315 -12.64 30.47 25.19
N LYS A 316 -12.69 29.47 26.07
CA LYS A 316 -12.17 29.49 27.44
C LYS A 316 -11.51 28.14 27.75
N LYS A 317 -10.48 28.10 28.60
CA LYS A 317 -9.93 26.83 29.11
C LYS A 317 -11.03 26.03 29.82
N PRO A 318 -11.40 24.84 29.31
CA PRO A 318 -12.41 24.00 29.96
C PRO A 318 -11.80 23.21 31.12
N THR A 319 -12.59 22.92 32.15
CA THR A 319 -12.26 21.83 33.08
C THR A 319 -12.39 20.49 32.36
N LEU A 320 -11.76 19.42 32.87
CA LEU A 320 -11.88 18.08 32.27
C LEU A 320 -13.35 17.69 32.01
N SER A 321 -14.23 17.90 33.00
CA SER A 321 -15.66 17.60 32.88
C SER A 321 -16.36 18.43 31.79
N LYS A 322 -16.06 19.74 31.70
CA LYS A 322 -16.64 20.60 30.66
C LYS A 322 -16.16 20.23 29.26
N LEU A 323 -14.87 19.93 29.11
CA LEU A 323 -14.30 19.50 27.83
C LEU A 323 -14.88 18.16 27.39
N TRP A 324 -14.94 17.20 28.31
CA TRP A 324 -15.53 15.90 28.06
C TRP A 324 -17.01 16.02 27.66
N SER A 325 -17.78 16.86 28.35
CA SER A 325 -19.17 17.14 28.01
C SER A 325 -19.31 17.81 26.64
N ALA A 326 -18.43 18.75 26.29
CA ALA A 326 -18.45 19.42 24.99
C ALA A 326 -18.10 18.46 23.84
N ILE A 327 -17.09 17.60 24.02
CA ILE A 327 -16.68 16.55 23.07
C ILE A 327 -17.81 15.56 22.82
N ASN A 328 -18.58 15.19 23.85
CA ASN A 328 -19.71 14.26 23.72
C ASN A 328 -21.06 14.97 23.45
N GLY A 329 -21.03 16.26 23.16
CA GLY A 329 -22.20 17.08 22.87
C GLY A 329 -21.92 18.03 21.71
N GLY A 330 -22.03 19.34 21.95
CA GLY A 330 -22.04 20.34 20.88
C GLY A 330 -20.81 20.37 19.96
N LEU A 331 -19.61 19.95 20.41
CA LEU A 331 -18.45 19.88 19.51
C LEU A 331 -18.56 18.74 18.50
N GLN A 332 -19.18 17.62 18.86
CA GLN A 332 -19.38 16.49 17.96
C GLN A 332 -20.29 16.85 16.77
N GLU A 333 -21.19 17.82 16.93
CA GLU A 333 -22.16 18.24 15.90
C GLU A 333 -21.61 19.29 14.93
N ARG A 334 -20.45 19.89 15.23
CA ARG A 334 -19.81 20.91 14.38
C ARG A 334 -19.39 20.31 13.03
N GLN A 335 -19.61 21.06 11.96
CA GLN A 335 -19.19 20.70 10.60
C GLN A 335 -17.93 21.45 10.15
N ASP A 336 -17.59 22.55 10.82
CA ASP A 336 -16.41 23.38 10.55
C ASP A 336 -15.12 22.87 11.24
N ILE A 337 -15.22 21.80 12.01
CA ILE A 337 -14.08 21.14 12.69
C ILE A 337 -13.95 19.74 12.09
N ALA A 338 -12.83 19.45 11.42
CA ALA A 338 -12.62 18.17 10.76
C ALA A 338 -12.61 17.02 11.77
N TYR A 339 -11.98 17.23 12.94
CA TYR A 339 -12.00 16.23 14.01
C TYR A 339 -13.40 15.89 14.55
N SER A 340 -14.40 16.76 14.38
CA SER A 340 -15.78 16.43 14.76
C SER A 340 -16.36 15.31 13.90
N ALA A 341 -15.98 15.20 12.62
CA ALA A 341 -16.33 14.06 11.79
C ALA A 341 -15.75 12.74 12.33
N VAL A 342 -14.51 12.78 12.82
CA VAL A 342 -13.86 11.64 13.48
C VAL A 342 -14.56 11.26 14.77
N LEU A 343 -14.94 12.24 15.60
CA LEU A 343 -15.68 12.00 16.83
C LEU A 343 -17.05 11.38 16.56
N ARG A 344 -17.74 11.73 15.47
CA ARG A 344 -19.05 11.17 15.10
C ARG A 344 -19.02 9.72 14.66
N LEU A 345 -17.85 9.18 14.31
CA LEU A 345 -17.73 7.80 13.83
C LEU A 345 -18.30 6.80 14.85
N GLU A 346 -19.01 5.82 14.32
CA GLU A 346 -19.57 4.72 15.09
C GLU A 346 -18.46 3.87 15.67
N ARG A 347 -18.67 3.39 16.91
CA ARG A 347 -17.69 2.63 17.67
C ARG A 347 -18.26 1.31 18.12
N LEU A 348 -17.40 0.28 18.11
CA LEU A 348 -17.72 -1.01 18.69
C LEU A 348 -18.00 -0.82 20.18
N ARG A 349 -19.19 -1.26 20.62
CA ARG A 349 -19.59 -1.28 22.03
C ARG A 349 -19.59 -2.72 22.51
N GLU A 350 -18.62 -3.06 23.34
CA GLU A 350 -18.62 -4.35 24.03
C GLU A 350 -19.40 -4.21 25.33
N GLU A 351 -20.47 -5.00 25.49
CA GLU A 351 -21.35 -4.96 26.67
C GLU A 351 -20.71 -5.60 27.91
N ARG A 352 -19.70 -6.47 27.71
CA ARG A 352 -18.96 -7.14 28.79
C ARG A 352 -17.47 -6.92 28.60
N PRO A 353 -16.72 -6.69 29.70
CA PRO A 353 -15.27 -6.59 29.62
C PRO A 353 -14.69 -7.93 29.17
N SER A 354 -14.00 -7.91 28.03
CA SER A 354 -13.17 -8.99 27.52
C SER A 354 -11.70 -8.73 27.88
N ASP A 355 -10.86 -9.76 27.87
CA ASP A 355 -9.41 -9.60 28.05
C ASP A 355 -8.83 -8.64 26.98
N THR A 356 -9.36 -8.71 25.76
CA THR A 356 -9.04 -7.79 24.66
C THR A 356 -9.38 -6.34 25.02
N LEU A 357 -10.56 -6.08 25.60
CA LEU A 357 -10.96 -4.72 25.98
C LEU A 357 -10.05 -4.16 27.09
N ILE A 358 -9.70 -4.99 28.08
CA ILE A 358 -8.77 -4.60 29.16
C ILE A 358 -7.39 -4.30 28.57
N ALA A 359 -6.88 -5.15 27.69
CA ALA A 359 -5.60 -4.97 27.02
C ALA A 359 -5.55 -3.65 26.22
N LEU A 360 -6.62 -3.32 25.48
CA LEU A 360 -6.72 -2.06 24.73
C LEU A 360 -6.82 -0.83 25.65
N ALA A 361 -7.47 -0.96 26.81
CA ALA A 361 -7.51 0.09 27.82
C ALA A 361 -6.13 0.35 28.43
N LEU A 362 -5.37 -0.72 28.70
CA LEU A 362 -3.97 -0.61 29.15
C LEU A 362 -3.11 0.06 28.06
N ALA A 363 -3.23 -0.36 26.79
CA ALA A 363 -2.51 0.26 25.68
C ALA A 363 -2.82 1.75 25.53
N SER A 364 -4.09 2.15 25.68
CA SER A 364 -4.51 3.55 25.66
C SER A 364 -3.88 4.36 26.80
N HIS A 365 -3.80 3.78 27.99
CA HIS A 365 -3.16 4.44 29.13
C HIS A 365 -1.64 4.53 28.95
N ILE A 366 -0.99 3.50 28.41
CA ILE A 366 0.43 3.51 28.05
C ILE A 366 0.73 4.65 27.06
N LEU A 367 -0.07 4.78 26.00
CA LEU A 367 0.06 5.86 25.02
C LEU A 367 -0.15 7.25 25.65
N ALA A 368 -1.08 7.39 26.60
CA ALA A 368 -1.25 8.63 27.33
C ALA A 368 -0.04 8.97 28.23
N ILE A 369 0.55 7.95 28.89
CA ILE A 369 1.80 8.11 29.65
C ILE A 369 2.95 8.49 28.72
N TYR A 370 3.04 7.88 27.53
CA TYR A 370 4.00 8.24 26.49
C TYR A 370 3.89 9.71 26.09
N LEU A 371 2.68 10.19 25.78
CA LEU A 371 2.44 11.60 25.46
C LEU A 371 2.87 12.53 26.59
N SER A 372 2.62 12.15 27.85
CA SER A 372 2.98 12.90 29.05
C SER A 372 4.49 12.96 29.32
N LYS A 373 5.20 11.85 29.15
CA LYS A 373 6.57 11.67 29.67
C LYS A 373 7.66 11.66 28.60
N CYS A 374 7.29 11.41 27.35
CA CYS A 374 8.24 11.24 26.26
C CYS A 374 8.08 12.30 25.16
N THR A 375 7.08 13.18 25.26
CA THR A 375 6.80 14.21 24.26
C THR A 375 6.48 15.55 24.91
N THR A 376 6.43 16.62 24.11
CA THR A 376 5.98 17.95 24.57
C THR A 376 4.50 18.21 24.27
N PHE A 377 3.74 17.18 23.90
CA PHE A 377 2.37 17.32 23.39
C PHE A 377 1.44 18.06 24.37
N PHE A 378 1.40 17.67 25.65
CA PHE A 378 0.53 18.33 26.64
C PHE A 378 0.96 19.77 26.93
N GLU A 379 2.26 20.06 26.92
CA GLU A 379 2.75 21.43 27.06
C GLU A 379 2.31 22.31 25.88
N GLN A 380 2.32 21.77 24.66
CA GLN A 380 1.85 22.47 23.47
C GLN A 380 0.33 22.71 23.51
N LEU A 381 -0.46 21.72 23.93
CA LEU A 381 -1.90 21.90 24.15
C LEU A 381 -2.21 22.98 25.19
N GLU A 382 -1.41 23.08 26.24
CA GLU A 382 -1.61 24.11 27.26
C GLU A 382 -1.27 25.51 26.76
N LYS A 383 -0.28 25.64 25.88
CA LYS A 383 0.15 26.90 25.26
C LYS A 383 -0.88 27.43 24.26
N SER A 384 -1.63 26.56 23.57
CA SER A 384 -2.64 26.98 22.58
C SER A 384 -3.93 27.51 23.20
N LEU A 385 -4.11 27.40 24.52
CA LEU A 385 -5.35 27.74 25.22
C LEU A 385 -5.24 29.06 26.04
N PRO A 386 -6.30 29.90 26.13
CA PRO A 386 -6.29 31.19 26.85
C PRO A 386 -6.03 31.11 28.38
N THR A 387 -5.57 32.20 29.00
CA THR A 387 -5.09 32.23 30.40
C THR A 387 -6.20 32.35 31.46
N ALA A 388 -6.65 31.21 32.00
CA ALA A 388 -7.08 31.05 33.41
C ALA A 388 -7.32 29.56 33.74
N SER A 389 -6.61 29.03 34.75
CA SER A 389 -6.56 27.63 35.26
C SER A 389 -5.85 26.59 34.37
N ARG A 390 -5.12 25.64 34.98
CA ARG A 390 -4.35 24.56 34.32
C ARG A 390 -5.07 23.22 34.55
N MET A 391 -5.24 22.42 33.51
CA MET A 391 -5.46 20.98 33.70
C MET A 391 -4.15 20.38 34.20
N SER A 392 -4.20 19.49 35.16
CA SER A 392 -3.04 18.73 35.60
C SER A 392 -2.62 17.72 34.52
N SER A 393 -1.35 17.32 34.54
CA SER A 393 -0.84 16.23 33.68
C SER A 393 -1.70 14.96 33.80
N ALA A 394 -2.22 14.65 35.00
CA ALA A 394 -3.09 13.49 35.22
C ALA A 394 -4.47 13.65 34.54
N GLU A 395 -5.03 14.86 34.50
CA GLU A 395 -6.29 15.12 33.80
C GLU A 395 -6.12 15.02 32.27
N TRP A 396 -4.98 15.47 31.74
CA TRP A 396 -4.65 15.28 30.32
C TRP A 396 -4.44 13.81 29.97
N GLU A 397 -3.71 13.06 30.80
CA GLU A 397 -3.53 11.62 30.65
C GLU A 397 -4.89 10.89 30.62
N LEU A 398 -5.78 11.21 31.57
CA LEU A 398 -7.12 10.61 31.64
C LEU A 398 -7.98 10.94 30.41
N LEU A 399 -7.99 12.21 29.98
CA LEU A 399 -8.73 12.61 28.78
C LEU A 399 -8.21 11.90 27.53
N CYS A 400 -6.90 11.89 27.32
CA CYS A 400 -6.28 11.29 26.15
C CYS A 400 -6.48 9.78 26.14
N ALA A 401 -6.34 9.08 27.28
CA ALA A 401 -6.63 7.65 27.38
C ALA A 401 -8.10 7.35 27.02
N ALA A 402 -9.05 8.17 27.47
CA ALA A 402 -10.47 8.01 27.14
C ALA A 402 -10.76 8.24 25.65
N LEU A 403 -10.12 9.24 25.03
CA LEU A 403 -10.25 9.51 23.59
C LEU A 403 -9.56 8.44 22.73
N LEU A 404 -8.40 7.93 23.14
CA LEU A 404 -7.74 6.79 22.49
C LEU A 404 -8.64 5.57 22.52
N MET A 405 -9.25 5.25 23.66
CA MET A 405 -10.23 4.16 23.74
C MET A 405 -11.43 4.37 22.83
N ARG A 406 -11.91 5.62 22.68
CA ARG A 406 -12.95 5.95 21.71
C ARG A 406 -12.49 5.61 20.29
N HIS A 407 -11.32 6.10 19.88
CA HIS A 407 -10.79 5.90 18.53
C HIS A 407 -10.49 4.44 18.22
N ILE A 408 -9.92 3.70 19.17
CA ILE A 408 -9.73 2.24 19.04
C ILE A 408 -11.06 1.54 18.78
N GLY A 409 -12.12 1.90 19.52
CA GLY A 409 -13.46 1.37 19.29
C GLY A 409 -14.03 1.73 17.91
N GLN A 410 -13.75 2.94 17.40
CA GLN A 410 -14.16 3.39 16.07
C GLN A 410 -13.45 2.62 14.95
N LEU A 411 -12.13 2.41 15.12
CA LEU A 411 -11.28 1.66 14.20
C LEU A 411 -11.67 0.19 14.15
N ARG A 412 -11.90 -0.45 15.30
CA ARG A 412 -12.33 -1.87 15.39
C ARG A 412 -13.71 -2.12 14.79
N HIS A 413 -14.53 -1.09 14.59
CA HIS A 413 -15.84 -1.21 13.94
C HIS A 413 -15.70 -1.14 12.40
N ARG A 414 -15.89 0.05 11.83
CA ARG A 414 -15.92 0.28 10.37
C ARG A 414 -14.88 1.27 9.86
N SER A 415 -14.19 1.96 10.75
CA SER A 415 -13.38 3.13 10.36
C SER A 415 -11.96 2.77 9.95
N LEU A 416 -11.48 1.55 10.28
CA LEU A 416 -10.19 1.05 9.84
C LEU A 416 -10.29 0.53 8.40
N THR A 417 -9.81 1.33 7.45
CA THR A 417 -9.71 0.95 6.04
C THR A 417 -8.32 0.39 5.76
N ALA A 418 -8.26 -0.82 5.20
CA ALA A 418 -7.02 -1.42 4.74
C ALA A 418 -6.76 -1.03 3.29
N SER A 419 -5.83 -0.11 3.05
CA SER A 419 -5.44 0.31 1.71
C SER A 419 -4.53 -0.75 1.10
N ARG A 420 -4.96 -1.36 0.01
CA ARG A 420 -4.20 -2.42 -0.69
C ARG A 420 -3.53 -1.85 -1.94
N SER A 421 -2.31 -2.33 -2.21
CA SER A 421 -1.55 -2.00 -3.41
C SER A 421 -0.60 -3.16 -3.75
N PHE A 422 0.13 -3.05 -4.85
CA PHE A 422 1.21 -3.98 -5.16
C PHE A 422 2.36 -3.81 -4.17
N VAL A 423 2.87 -4.94 -3.70
CA VAL A 423 4.04 -5.06 -2.83
C VAL A 423 5.05 -5.94 -3.54
N LEU A 424 6.25 -5.39 -3.64
CA LEU A 424 7.40 -6.07 -4.22
C LEU A 424 7.99 -7.07 -3.19
N PRO A 425 8.44 -8.28 -3.60
CA PRO A 425 8.88 -9.35 -2.69
C PRO A 425 10.05 -9.00 -1.76
N ALA A 426 10.95 -8.11 -2.20
CA ALA A 426 12.04 -7.57 -1.39
C ALA A 426 11.88 -6.05 -1.32
N ASP A 427 11.89 -5.50 -0.09
CA ASP A 427 11.68 -4.06 0.19
C ASP A 427 12.51 -3.16 -0.73
N PRO A 428 11.90 -2.57 -1.77
CA PRO A 428 12.63 -1.78 -2.73
C PRO A 428 12.30 -0.32 -2.42
N HIS A 429 13.23 0.39 -1.78
CA HIS A 429 13.56 1.68 -2.40
C HIS A 429 14.05 1.30 -3.78
N VAL A 430 13.27 1.45 -4.86
CA VAL A 430 13.55 1.30 -6.31
C VAL A 430 14.70 0.33 -6.77
N PHE A 431 15.37 -0.44 -5.91
CA PHE A 431 16.82 -0.42 -5.84
C PHE A 431 17.50 -1.01 -4.53
N SER A 432 17.07 -2.16 -3.98
CA SER A 432 17.77 -2.77 -2.83
C SER A 432 19.12 -3.42 -3.23
N PRO A 433 20.23 -3.27 -2.46
CA PRO A 433 21.60 -3.63 -2.87
C PRO A 433 21.94 -5.13 -2.80
N LEU A 434 20.96 -6.01 -2.65
CA LEU A 434 21.15 -7.46 -2.68
C LEU A 434 20.33 -8.05 -3.85
N ASN A 435 20.87 -7.88 -5.06
CA ASN A 435 20.60 -8.61 -6.31
C ASN A 435 19.46 -8.25 -7.30
N GLU A 436 18.64 -7.20 -7.15
CA GLU A 436 17.48 -7.03 -8.07
C GLU A 436 17.33 -5.66 -8.75
N PHE A 437 18.42 -5.14 -9.32
CA PHE A 437 18.38 -3.94 -10.18
C PHE A 437 18.01 -4.19 -11.64
N GLN A 438 17.62 -5.43 -11.99
CA GLN A 438 17.15 -5.75 -13.34
C GLN A 438 15.67 -5.38 -13.56
N LEU A 439 14.97 -4.85 -12.57
CA LEU A 439 13.57 -4.45 -12.79
C LEU A 439 13.45 -3.28 -13.78
N TRP A 440 14.37 -2.30 -13.70
CA TRP A 440 14.26 -1.03 -14.41
C TRP A 440 15.24 -0.95 -15.58
N ALA A 441 14.74 -0.58 -16.76
CA ALA A 441 15.56 -0.15 -17.90
C ALA A 441 15.96 1.33 -17.77
N ALA A 442 15.04 2.14 -17.26
CA ALA A 442 15.21 3.55 -16.93
C ALA A 442 14.25 3.91 -15.78
N PRO A 443 14.36 5.11 -15.16
CA PRO A 443 13.40 5.53 -14.13
C PRO A 443 11.95 5.42 -14.63
N MET A 444 11.11 4.73 -13.87
CA MET A 444 9.70 4.48 -14.18
C MET A 444 9.45 3.68 -15.48
N ARG A 445 10.47 3.06 -16.07
CA ARG A 445 10.39 2.20 -17.26
C ARG A 445 11.01 0.84 -16.96
N LEU A 446 10.17 -0.20 -16.98
CA LEU A 446 10.60 -1.55 -16.68
C LEU A 446 11.41 -2.17 -17.82
N GLN A 447 12.18 -3.21 -17.51
CA GLN A 447 12.72 -4.09 -18.54
C GLN A 447 11.62 -4.96 -19.15
N GLU A 448 11.82 -5.35 -20.41
CA GLU A 448 10.94 -6.30 -21.12
C GLU A 448 10.77 -7.59 -20.30
N GLY A 449 9.54 -8.07 -20.14
CA GLY A 449 9.24 -9.30 -19.41
C GLY A 449 9.24 -9.19 -17.87
N HIS A 450 9.32 -7.98 -17.30
CA HIS A 450 9.41 -7.77 -15.85
C HIS A 450 8.16 -7.15 -15.21
N LEU A 451 7.05 -6.99 -15.93
CA LEU A 451 5.85 -6.35 -15.40
C LEU A 451 5.22 -7.14 -14.24
N HIS A 452 5.20 -8.47 -14.30
CA HIS A 452 4.70 -9.33 -13.24
C HIS A 452 5.45 -9.16 -11.91
N LEU A 453 6.74 -8.81 -11.96
CA LEU A 453 7.52 -8.55 -10.76
C LEU A 453 7.03 -7.26 -10.08
N LEU A 454 6.79 -6.20 -10.86
CA LEU A 454 6.18 -4.96 -10.35
C LEU A 454 4.78 -5.23 -9.80
N ALA A 455 3.97 -5.97 -10.55
CA ALA A 455 2.62 -6.39 -10.20
C ALA A 455 2.60 -7.56 -9.21
N GLY A 456 3.54 -7.59 -8.26
CA GLY A 456 3.84 -8.71 -7.35
C GLY A 456 2.68 -9.12 -6.43
N GLU A 457 2.86 -9.06 -5.12
CA GLU A 457 1.79 -9.45 -4.19
C GLU A 457 0.83 -8.29 -3.89
N VAL A 458 -0.47 -8.59 -3.79
CA VAL A 458 -1.48 -7.57 -3.42
C VAL A 458 -1.69 -7.64 -1.91
N ALA A 459 -1.02 -6.77 -1.18
CA ALA A 459 -1.08 -6.71 0.27
C ALA A 459 -1.58 -5.34 0.77
N VAL A 460 -1.92 -5.29 2.05
CA VAL A 460 -2.25 -4.03 2.73
C VAL A 460 -0.95 -3.24 2.87
N VAL A 461 -0.89 -2.02 2.34
CA VAL A 461 0.29 -1.14 2.41
C VAL A 461 0.14 -0.05 3.47
N SER A 462 -1.11 0.32 3.79
CA SER A 462 -1.41 1.27 4.87
C SER A 462 -2.80 1.05 5.45
N TYR A 463 -3.02 1.61 6.64
CA TYR A 463 -4.33 1.69 7.28
C TYR A 463 -4.76 3.14 7.38
N SER A 464 -5.98 3.44 6.95
CA SER A 464 -6.47 4.82 6.77
C SER A 464 -7.89 5.02 7.32
N VAL A 465 -8.23 6.27 7.63
CA VAL A 465 -9.57 6.68 8.11
C VAL A 465 -10.16 7.75 7.20
N TYR A 466 -11.38 7.51 6.71
CA TYR A 466 -12.12 8.40 5.81
C TYR A 466 -13.48 8.74 6.43
N PRO A 467 -13.52 9.72 7.37
CA PRO A 467 -14.66 9.89 8.26
C PRO A 467 -15.94 10.40 7.59
N GLU A 468 -15.81 11.02 6.41
CA GLU A 468 -16.93 11.63 5.68
C GLU A 468 -17.44 10.79 4.51
N THR A 469 -16.74 9.70 4.18
CA THR A 469 -17.02 8.87 3.00
C THR A 469 -17.04 7.39 3.37
N LEU A 470 -15.95 6.64 3.15
CA LEU A 470 -15.93 5.17 3.31
C LEU A 470 -16.38 4.68 4.68
N SER A 471 -16.07 5.42 5.76
CA SER A 471 -16.47 5.02 7.13
C SER A 471 -17.99 5.14 7.37
N LEU A 472 -18.70 5.88 6.51
CA LEU A 472 -20.15 6.06 6.54
C LEU A 472 -20.90 5.04 5.66
N CYS A 473 -20.19 4.26 4.84
CA CYS A 473 -20.80 3.19 4.06
C CYS A 473 -21.42 2.12 4.97
N ARG A 474 -22.53 1.54 4.52
CA ARG A 474 -23.07 0.32 5.11
C ARG A 474 -22.40 -0.90 4.51
N HIS A 475 -22.42 -1.99 5.27
CA HIS A 475 -21.91 -3.26 4.80
C HIS A 475 -22.85 -3.92 3.79
N SER A 476 -22.30 -4.42 2.69
CA SER A 476 -22.91 -5.49 1.89
C SER A 476 -21.82 -6.47 1.45
N CYS A 477 -22.11 -7.77 1.43
CA CYS A 477 -21.18 -8.74 0.85
C CYS A 477 -21.07 -8.58 -0.68
N SER A 478 -22.06 -7.94 -1.31
CA SER A 478 -22.01 -7.47 -2.71
C SER A 478 -21.90 -5.96 -2.70
N SER A 479 -20.67 -5.45 -2.82
CA SER A 479 -20.37 -4.01 -2.81
C SER A 479 -20.99 -3.32 -4.02
N THR A 480 -21.38 -2.05 -3.87
CA THR A 480 -21.77 -1.20 -5.02
C THR A 480 -20.62 -0.33 -5.50
N ILE A 481 -19.53 -0.28 -4.74
CA ILE A 481 -18.35 0.54 -5.05
C ILE A 481 -17.10 -0.31 -5.19
N CYS A 482 -16.21 0.12 -6.08
CA CYS A 482 -14.81 -0.24 -6.09
C CYS A 482 -14.02 0.92 -5.48
N ALA A 483 -13.15 0.64 -4.51
CA ALA A 483 -12.29 1.63 -3.88
C ALA A 483 -10.87 1.50 -4.42
N LYS A 484 -10.43 2.50 -5.18
CA LYS A 484 -9.03 2.69 -5.60
C LYS A 484 -8.32 3.54 -4.56
N PHE A 485 -7.13 3.12 -4.15
CA PHE A 485 -6.28 3.88 -3.23
C PHE A 485 -5.06 4.41 -3.99
N SER A 486 -4.76 5.70 -3.84
CA SER A 486 -3.55 6.33 -4.37
C SER A 486 -2.94 7.16 -3.25
N GLY A 487 -2.00 6.55 -2.55
CA GLY A 487 -1.55 7.04 -1.24
C GLY A 487 -2.70 7.19 -0.23
N ARG A 488 -2.91 8.42 0.27
CA ARG A 488 -3.98 8.80 1.22
C ARG A 488 -5.32 9.09 0.57
N LYS A 489 -5.36 9.13 -0.75
CA LYS A 489 -6.54 9.44 -1.52
C LYS A 489 -7.31 8.15 -1.81
N VAL A 490 -8.62 8.18 -1.58
CA VAL A 490 -9.52 7.14 -2.03
C VAL A 490 -10.46 7.68 -3.10
N THR A 491 -10.59 6.91 -4.18
CA THR A 491 -11.52 7.16 -5.27
C THR A 491 -12.51 6.00 -5.29
N ALA A 492 -13.80 6.30 -5.07
CA ALA A 492 -14.87 5.32 -5.11
C ALA A 492 -15.61 5.41 -6.45
N LEU A 493 -15.55 4.33 -7.23
CA LEU A 493 -16.19 4.18 -8.53
C LEU A 493 -17.38 3.22 -8.43
N ALA A 494 -18.43 3.45 -9.20
CA ALA A 494 -19.60 2.58 -9.21
C ALA A 494 -19.33 1.23 -9.90
N LEU A 495 -19.55 0.11 -9.21
CA LEU A 495 -19.40 -1.25 -9.78
C LEU A 495 -20.51 -1.63 -10.76
N LEU A 496 -21.66 -0.97 -10.65
CA LEU A 496 -22.87 -1.18 -11.44
C LEU A 496 -23.61 0.15 -11.65
N ASP A 497 -24.57 0.17 -12.57
CA ASP A 497 -25.46 1.31 -12.73
C ASP A 497 -26.34 1.48 -11.49
N LEU A 498 -26.28 2.65 -10.86
CA LEU A 498 -27.02 2.98 -9.64
C LEU A 498 -28.10 4.02 -9.96
N PRO A 499 -29.40 3.69 -9.86
CA PRO A 499 -30.48 4.67 -9.90
C PRO A 499 -30.36 5.72 -8.79
N ALA A 500 -31.05 6.86 -8.94
CA ALA A 500 -31.17 7.84 -7.85
C ALA A 500 -31.85 7.24 -6.61
N GLY A 501 -31.36 7.57 -5.42
CA GLY A 501 -31.82 7.01 -4.14
C GLY A 501 -31.28 5.61 -3.83
N SER A 502 -30.33 5.10 -4.61
CA SER A 502 -29.72 3.78 -4.35
C SER A 502 -28.73 3.86 -3.20
N GLY A 503 -28.74 2.84 -2.33
CA GLY A 503 -27.76 2.72 -1.26
C GLY A 503 -26.35 2.47 -1.80
N ILE A 504 -25.37 3.15 -1.21
CA ILE A 504 -23.95 2.97 -1.48
C ILE A 504 -23.36 2.08 -0.38
N TYR A 505 -22.91 0.89 -0.78
CA TYR A 505 -22.44 -0.16 0.12
C TYR A 505 -20.97 -0.51 -0.13
N ASN A 506 -20.26 -0.78 0.97
CA ASN A 506 -18.88 -1.27 0.96
C ASN A 506 -18.81 -2.67 1.58
N CYS A 507 -17.89 -3.52 1.11
CA CYS A 507 -17.60 -4.79 1.78
C CYS A 507 -16.53 -4.56 2.86
N PHE A 508 -16.85 -4.87 4.13
CA PHE A 508 -15.92 -4.71 5.27
C PHE A 508 -15.31 -6.06 5.72
N ALA A 509 -15.72 -7.16 5.08
CA ALA A 509 -15.07 -8.46 5.24
C ALA A 509 -13.81 -8.52 4.34
N GLY A 510 -12.91 -9.47 4.62
CA GLY A 510 -11.69 -9.68 3.83
C GLY A 510 -11.94 -10.14 2.39
N GLY A 511 -13.17 -10.54 2.07
CA GLY A 511 -13.60 -10.92 0.73
C GLY A 511 -15.13 -10.87 0.57
N ASN A 512 -15.59 -10.76 -0.67
CA ASN A 512 -17.01 -10.70 -1.04
C ASN A 512 -17.67 -12.10 -1.06
N PHE A 513 -18.93 -12.19 -1.46
CA PHE A 513 -19.70 -13.45 -1.51
C PHE A 513 -19.20 -14.48 -2.57
N GLN A 514 -18.32 -14.08 -3.48
CA GLN A 514 -17.67 -14.96 -4.46
C GLN A 514 -16.31 -15.47 -3.97
N GLN A 515 -15.70 -14.80 -2.99
CA GLN A 515 -14.33 -15.04 -2.55
C GLN A 515 -14.24 -15.81 -1.24
N LEU A 516 -15.25 -15.69 -0.38
CA LEU A 516 -15.29 -16.34 0.94
C LEU A 516 -16.68 -16.94 1.19
N PRO A 517 -16.81 -18.02 1.97
CA PRO A 517 -18.10 -18.57 2.40
C PRO A 517 -18.80 -17.69 3.44
N ARG A 518 -20.12 -17.83 3.58
CA ARG A 518 -20.97 -16.99 4.46
C ARG A 518 -20.56 -17.07 5.91
N GLU A 519 -20.16 -18.25 6.38
CA GLU A 519 -19.72 -18.46 7.76
C GLU A 519 -18.49 -17.60 8.08
N GLU A 520 -17.46 -17.66 7.24
CA GLU A 520 -16.22 -16.89 7.43
C GLU A 520 -16.47 -15.37 7.34
N ARG A 521 -17.25 -14.92 6.34
CA ARG A 521 -17.65 -13.50 6.25
C ARG A 521 -18.42 -13.06 7.50
N SER A 522 -19.33 -13.89 8.00
CA SER A 522 -20.13 -13.58 9.18
C SER A 522 -19.29 -13.48 10.44
N LYS A 523 -18.32 -14.37 10.62
CA LYS A 523 -17.36 -14.34 11.74
C LYS A 523 -16.56 -13.03 11.74
N GLN A 524 -15.94 -12.67 10.62
CA GLN A 524 -15.15 -11.43 10.50
C GLN A 524 -16.00 -10.17 10.76
N LEU A 525 -17.25 -10.16 10.32
CA LEU A 525 -18.16 -9.02 10.52
C LEU A 525 -18.67 -8.94 11.97
N GLN A 526 -18.91 -10.08 12.63
CA GLN A 526 -19.33 -10.12 14.03
C GLN A 526 -18.23 -9.59 14.95
N GLU A 527 -16.96 -9.88 14.68
CA GLU A 527 -15.81 -9.31 15.40
C GLU A 527 -15.76 -7.76 15.31
N ARG A 528 -16.33 -7.21 14.24
CA ARG A 528 -16.50 -5.76 14.03
C ARG A 528 -17.84 -5.24 14.58
N GLY A 529 -18.69 -6.07 15.17
CA GLY A 529 -20.03 -5.70 15.62
C GLY A 529 -21.04 -5.44 14.49
N ILE A 530 -20.83 -6.03 13.31
CA ILE A 530 -21.70 -5.89 12.13
C ILE A 530 -22.49 -7.19 11.93
N ARG A 531 -23.82 -7.09 11.83
CA ARG A 531 -24.69 -8.20 11.44
C ARG A 531 -25.18 -8.01 10.01
N CYS A 532 -24.69 -8.84 9.09
CA CYS A 532 -25.02 -8.74 7.67
C CYS A 532 -26.37 -9.38 7.35
N HIS A 533 -27.23 -8.60 6.67
CA HIS A 533 -28.53 -9.04 6.16
C HIS A 533 -28.68 -8.70 4.67
N CYS A 534 -27.57 -8.63 3.93
CA CYS A 534 -27.62 -8.33 2.49
C CYS A 534 -28.25 -9.51 1.71
N ASN A 535 -28.75 -9.22 0.50
CA ASN A 535 -29.39 -10.22 -0.36
C ASN A 535 -28.53 -11.48 -0.53
N ALA A 536 -27.22 -11.34 -0.78
CA ALA A 536 -26.31 -12.47 -0.94
C ALA A 536 -26.26 -13.40 0.29
N CYS A 537 -26.42 -12.86 1.50
CA CYS A 537 -26.42 -13.64 2.75
C CYS A 537 -27.81 -14.20 3.12
N GLN A 538 -28.88 -13.76 2.45
CA GLN A 538 -30.26 -14.18 2.69
C GLN A 538 -30.75 -15.26 1.73
N LEU A 539 -30.02 -15.50 0.63
CA LEU A 539 -30.31 -16.60 -0.28
C LEU A 539 -30.22 -17.95 0.45
N SER A 540 -31.08 -18.89 0.08
CA SER A 540 -31.09 -20.27 0.63
C SER A 540 -29.76 -21.00 0.37
N HIS A 541 -29.12 -20.69 -0.75
CA HIS A 541 -27.80 -21.21 -1.14
C HIS A 541 -26.79 -20.05 -1.23
N SER A 542 -26.49 -19.44 -0.09
CA SER A 542 -25.66 -18.22 -0.01
C SER A 542 -24.24 -18.36 -0.53
N ASP A 543 -23.73 -19.59 -0.62
CA ASP A 543 -22.36 -19.89 -1.02
C ASP A 543 -22.25 -20.49 -2.44
N ASP A 544 -23.35 -20.59 -3.20
CA ASP A 544 -23.31 -21.10 -4.58
C ASP A 544 -22.33 -20.34 -5.47
N GLN A 545 -22.23 -19.02 -5.27
CA GLN A 545 -21.33 -18.17 -6.05
C GLN A 545 -19.87 -18.42 -5.68
N PHE A 546 -19.58 -18.74 -4.42
CA PHE A 546 -18.26 -19.15 -3.97
C PHE A 546 -17.93 -20.57 -4.46
N HIS A 547 -18.87 -21.52 -4.34
CA HIS A 547 -18.68 -22.91 -4.78
C HIS A 547 -18.37 -23.04 -6.27
N LYS A 548 -18.78 -22.09 -7.12
CA LYS A 548 -18.40 -22.05 -8.55
C LYS A 548 -16.89 -22.19 -8.79
N PHE A 549 -16.07 -21.69 -7.86
CA PHE A 549 -14.61 -21.68 -7.91
C PHE A 549 -13.96 -22.92 -7.25
N HIS A 550 -14.77 -23.87 -6.76
CA HIS A 550 -14.33 -25.07 -6.02
C HIS A 550 -15.09 -26.34 -6.46
N ARG A 551 -15.47 -26.43 -7.74
CA ARG A 551 -16.17 -27.61 -8.32
C ARG A 551 -15.22 -28.59 -9.00
N TYR A 552 -15.45 -29.87 -8.78
CA TYR A 552 -14.68 -30.99 -9.30
C TYR A 552 -15.58 -31.92 -10.11
N ARG A 553 -15.04 -32.55 -11.14
CA ARG A 553 -15.62 -33.73 -11.78
C ARG A 553 -15.00 -34.98 -11.16
N CYS A 554 -15.83 -35.93 -10.75
CA CYS A 554 -15.38 -37.16 -10.14
C CYS A 554 -14.51 -38.00 -11.09
N ASP A 555 -13.37 -38.49 -10.58
CA ASP A 555 -12.42 -39.35 -11.29
C ASP A 555 -12.94 -40.76 -11.60
N ASN A 556 -13.97 -41.20 -10.87
CA ASN A 556 -14.55 -42.51 -11.11
C ASN A 556 -15.28 -42.48 -12.47
N PRO A 557 -14.84 -43.26 -13.49
CA PRO A 557 -15.45 -43.25 -14.81
C PRO A 557 -16.92 -43.69 -14.81
N LYS A 558 -17.38 -44.36 -13.74
CA LYS A 558 -18.78 -44.76 -13.55
C LYS A 558 -19.63 -43.67 -12.88
N CYS A 559 -19.01 -42.70 -12.22
CA CYS A 559 -19.70 -41.61 -11.54
C CYS A 559 -19.68 -40.34 -12.39
N MET A 560 -18.50 -39.76 -12.64
CA MET A 560 -18.32 -38.53 -13.44
C MET A 560 -19.16 -37.30 -13.01
N GLU A 561 -19.84 -37.38 -11.87
CA GLU A 561 -20.67 -36.29 -11.35
C GLU A 561 -19.83 -35.10 -10.90
N ILE A 562 -20.40 -33.90 -11.04
CA ILE A 562 -19.77 -32.66 -10.59
C ILE A 562 -20.16 -32.41 -9.13
N PHE A 563 -19.17 -32.13 -8.27
CA PHE A 563 -19.39 -31.88 -6.85
C PHE A 563 -18.49 -30.76 -6.31
N THR A 564 -18.82 -30.25 -5.14
CA THR A 564 -17.98 -29.36 -4.34
C THR A 564 -17.79 -29.97 -2.95
N PRO A 565 -16.56 -30.04 -2.41
CA PRO A 565 -16.34 -30.51 -1.05
C PRO A 565 -17.05 -29.61 -0.03
N ASN A 566 -17.76 -30.19 0.92
CA ASN A 566 -18.48 -29.42 1.95
C ASN A 566 -17.53 -28.72 2.94
N ALA A 567 -16.47 -29.42 3.34
CA ALA A 567 -15.41 -28.91 4.19
C ALA A 567 -14.16 -29.76 3.96
N LEU A 568 -13.00 -29.15 4.17
CA LEU A 568 -11.71 -29.82 4.06
C LEU A 568 -10.91 -29.52 5.35
N PRO A 569 -10.57 -30.54 6.16
CA PRO A 569 -9.73 -30.35 7.35
C PRO A 569 -8.46 -29.59 6.99
N HIS A 570 -8.06 -28.61 7.81
CA HIS A 570 -6.82 -27.83 7.66
C HIS A 570 -6.64 -27.11 6.30
N ALA A 571 -7.71 -26.99 5.51
CA ALA A 571 -7.75 -26.24 4.25
C ALA A 571 -8.80 -25.14 4.34
N THR A 572 -8.35 -23.94 4.71
CA THR A 572 -9.24 -22.78 4.84
C THR A 572 -9.91 -22.46 3.49
N ASN A 573 -11.22 -22.20 3.52
CA ASN A 573 -12.02 -21.83 2.34
C ASN A 573 -11.83 -22.79 1.15
N LEU A 574 -11.73 -24.10 1.40
CA LEU A 574 -11.60 -25.14 0.38
C LEU A 574 -10.33 -25.04 -0.51
N ARG A 575 -9.33 -24.23 -0.09
CA ARG A 575 -8.05 -24.06 -0.80
C ARG A 575 -7.01 -25.06 -0.32
N TRP A 576 -7.25 -26.34 -0.60
CA TRP A 576 -6.36 -27.43 -0.14
C TRP A 576 -4.96 -27.36 -0.71
N TRP A 577 -4.77 -26.81 -1.92
CA TRP A 577 -3.46 -26.62 -2.54
C TRP A 577 -2.57 -25.59 -1.84
N LEU A 578 -3.09 -24.90 -0.80
CA LEU A 578 -2.33 -24.02 0.08
C LEU A 578 -2.04 -24.66 1.46
N SER A 579 -2.46 -25.91 1.67
CA SER A 579 -2.33 -26.61 2.95
C SER A 579 -1.23 -27.66 2.86
N GLU A 580 -0.25 -27.57 3.76
CA GLU A 580 0.86 -28.53 3.83
C GLU A 580 0.36 -29.98 3.96
N GLU A 581 -0.76 -30.21 4.65
CA GLU A 581 -1.32 -31.56 4.80
C GLU A 581 -1.77 -32.19 3.47
N TYR A 582 -2.11 -31.39 2.47
CA TYR A 582 -2.55 -31.89 1.17
C TYR A 582 -1.43 -31.89 0.15
N THR A 583 -0.39 -31.08 0.35
CA THR A 583 0.69 -30.86 -0.62
C THR A 583 2.00 -31.54 -0.26
N GLN A 584 2.12 -32.15 0.93
CA GLN A 584 3.28 -32.97 1.29
C GLN A 584 3.16 -34.39 0.68
N PRO A 585 4.21 -34.92 0.02
CA PRO A 585 4.18 -36.23 -0.62
C PRO A 585 3.79 -37.39 0.33
N GLU A 586 4.13 -37.28 1.61
CA GLU A 586 3.86 -38.30 2.63
C GLU A 586 2.39 -38.35 3.05
N CYS A 587 1.66 -37.26 2.87
CA CYS A 587 0.27 -37.12 3.33
C CYS A 587 -0.76 -37.43 2.24
N ASN A 588 -0.37 -37.39 0.96
CA ASN A 588 -1.19 -37.65 -0.24
C ASN A 588 -2.70 -37.39 -0.02
N GLY A 589 -3.05 -36.13 0.32
CA GLY A 589 -4.37 -35.71 0.79
C GLY A 589 -5.54 -35.91 -0.20
N ALA A 590 -5.29 -36.58 -1.32
CA ALA A 590 -6.28 -37.18 -2.22
C ALA A 590 -7.41 -37.91 -1.47
N GLU A 591 -7.08 -38.67 -0.42
CA GLU A 591 -8.05 -39.38 0.42
C GLU A 591 -9.02 -38.45 1.17
N LEU A 592 -8.68 -37.16 1.29
CA LEU A 592 -9.49 -36.16 1.98
C LEU A 592 -10.46 -35.42 1.04
N ILE A 593 -10.29 -35.56 -0.29
CA ILE A 593 -11.24 -35.04 -1.28
C ILE A 593 -12.09 -36.21 -1.80
N LEU A 594 -13.20 -36.46 -1.11
CA LEU A 594 -14.12 -37.56 -1.44
C LEU A 594 -15.28 -37.06 -2.29
N CYS A 595 -15.64 -37.83 -3.32
CA CYS A 595 -16.86 -37.59 -4.09
C CYS A 595 -18.08 -37.92 -3.22
N PRO A 596 -19.01 -36.98 -2.97
CA PRO A 596 -20.18 -37.24 -2.13
C PRO A 596 -21.18 -38.19 -2.80
N HIS A 597 -21.06 -38.42 -4.11
CA HIS A 597 -21.97 -39.29 -4.87
C HIS A 597 -21.54 -40.76 -4.84
N CYS A 598 -20.24 -41.06 -4.97
CA CYS A 598 -19.74 -42.44 -5.01
C CYS A 598 -18.77 -42.82 -3.88
N GLY A 599 -18.36 -41.86 -3.03
CA GLY A 599 -17.46 -42.08 -1.91
C GLY A 599 -15.99 -42.27 -2.26
N GLU A 600 -15.64 -42.22 -3.55
CA GLU A 600 -14.26 -42.43 -4.02
C GLU A 600 -13.39 -41.19 -3.78
N ALA A 601 -12.13 -41.42 -3.43
CA ALA A 601 -11.10 -40.39 -3.30
C ALA A 601 -10.68 -39.87 -4.69
N GLN A 602 -10.46 -38.56 -4.81
CA GLN A 602 -9.94 -37.97 -6.05
C GLN A 602 -8.44 -38.16 -6.11
N LYS A 603 -7.91 -38.60 -7.27
CA LYS A 603 -6.53 -39.10 -7.35
C LYS A 603 -5.48 -37.99 -7.36
N LEU A 604 -5.83 -36.81 -7.90
CA LEU A 604 -4.98 -35.61 -7.97
C LEU A 604 -3.57 -35.84 -8.56
N GLU A 605 -3.35 -36.89 -9.34
CA GLU A 605 -2.03 -37.26 -9.90
C GLU A 605 -1.39 -36.11 -10.69
N TRP A 606 -2.20 -35.30 -11.36
CA TRP A 606 -1.74 -34.11 -12.08
C TRP A 606 -1.13 -33.06 -11.15
N PHE A 607 -1.60 -32.91 -9.91
CA PHE A 607 -1.08 -31.93 -8.96
C PHE A 607 0.31 -32.32 -8.48
N TRP A 608 0.51 -33.61 -8.19
CA TRP A 608 1.80 -34.16 -7.78
C TRP A 608 2.82 -34.17 -8.90
N ALA A 609 2.38 -34.53 -10.12
CA ALA A 609 3.21 -34.42 -11.31
C ALA A 609 3.61 -32.95 -11.55
N PHE A 610 2.66 -32.01 -11.41
CA PHE A 610 2.95 -30.59 -11.54
C PHE A 610 3.97 -30.12 -10.50
N THR A 611 3.74 -30.40 -9.22
CA THR A 611 4.60 -29.92 -8.13
C THR A 611 6.01 -30.49 -8.23
N THR A 612 6.15 -31.76 -8.59
CA THR A 612 7.45 -32.41 -8.81
C THR A 612 8.18 -31.78 -10.00
N SER A 613 7.53 -31.66 -11.16
CA SER A 613 8.15 -31.11 -12.38
C SER A 613 8.43 -29.61 -12.28
N LEU A 614 7.77 -28.88 -11.38
CA LEU A 614 7.97 -27.44 -11.20
C LEU A 614 9.38 -27.14 -10.65
N ILE A 615 9.96 -28.07 -9.88
CA ILE A 615 11.30 -27.93 -9.27
C ILE A 615 12.38 -27.81 -10.35
N ASP A 616 12.28 -28.63 -11.39
CA ASP A 616 13.27 -28.73 -12.47
C ASP A 616 12.77 -28.07 -13.78
N CYS A 617 12.04 -26.96 -13.65
CA CYS A 617 11.40 -26.24 -14.78
C CYS A 617 12.39 -25.71 -15.83
N GLU A 618 13.69 -25.71 -15.55
CA GLU A 618 14.76 -25.40 -16.50
C GLU A 618 14.85 -26.41 -17.67
N LEU A 619 14.38 -27.65 -17.46
CA LEU A 619 14.36 -28.71 -18.45
C LEU A 619 13.07 -28.68 -19.28
N ILE A 620 13.22 -28.69 -20.61
CA ILE A 620 12.07 -28.68 -21.54
C ILE A 620 11.13 -29.89 -21.33
N GLU A 621 11.68 -31.05 -20.97
CA GLU A 621 10.91 -32.27 -20.71
C GLU A 621 10.00 -32.10 -19.48
N GLU A 622 10.48 -31.42 -18.43
CA GLU A 622 9.69 -31.11 -17.24
C GLU A 622 8.63 -30.05 -17.54
N ARG A 623 8.94 -29.04 -18.36
CA ARG A 623 7.93 -28.08 -18.85
C ARG A 623 6.82 -28.76 -19.66
N CYS A 624 7.16 -29.72 -20.51
CA CYS A 624 6.16 -30.52 -21.20
C CYS A 624 5.25 -31.29 -20.24
N LYS A 625 5.81 -31.85 -19.15
CA LYS A 625 5.02 -32.51 -18.09
C LYS A 625 4.13 -31.51 -17.34
N LEU A 626 4.61 -30.30 -17.07
CA LEU A 626 3.82 -29.22 -16.47
C LEU A 626 2.63 -28.84 -17.35
N TYR A 627 2.84 -28.64 -18.65
CA TYR A 627 1.76 -28.34 -19.60
C TYR A 627 0.72 -29.48 -19.64
N ALA A 628 1.18 -30.73 -19.68
CA ALA A 628 0.29 -31.89 -19.66
C ALA A 628 -0.47 -32.04 -18.32
N ALA A 629 0.16 -31.67 -17.19
CA ALA A 629 -0.50 -31.68 -15.89
C ALA A 629 -1.62 -30.64 -15.82
N ILE A 630 -1.42 -29.42 -16.34
CA ILE A 630 -2.46 -28.40 -16.43
C ILE A 630 -3.63 -28.89 -17.29
N GLU A 631 -3.35 -29.45 -18.47
CA GLU A 631 -4.38 -29.99 -19.36
C GLU A 631 -5.17 -31.14 -18.71
N ARG A 632 -4.51 -32.02 -17.95
CA ARG A 632 -5.19 -33.05 -17.16
C ARG A 632 -6.04 -32.46 -16.04
N ALA A 633 -5.54 -31.42 -15.37
CA ALA A 633 -6.27 -30.73 -14.31
C ALA A 633 -7.58 -30.12 -14.84
N GLU A 634 -7.63 -29.65 -16.10
CA GLU A 634 -8.85 -29.10 -16.71
C GLU A 634 -10.00 -30.12 -16.82
N ASN A 635 -9.70 -31.41 -16.92
CA ASN A 635 -10.72 -32.46 -16.99
C ASN A 635 -11.42 -32.68 -15.64
N GLN A 636 -10.71 -32.43 -14.53
CA GLN A 636 -11.22 -32.62 -13.16
C GLN A 636 -11.68 -31.31 -12.53
N LEU A 637 -10.92 -30.23 -12.67
CA LEU A 637 -11.25 -28.92 -12.11
C LEU A 637 -12.26 -28.23 -13.03
N MET A 638 -13.45 -27.93 -12.51
CA MET A 638 -14.54 -27.41 -13.35
C MET A 638 -14.46 -25.91 -13.58
N ASP A 639 -14.75 -25.49 -14.81
CA ASP A 639 -14.99 -24.10 -15.19
C ASP A 639 -13.94 -23.13 -14.59
N LEU A 640 -14.41 -22.28 -13.66
CA LEU A 640 -13.70 -21.17 -13.02
C LEU A 640 -12.85 -21.60 -11.80
N HIS A 641 -12.53 -22.88 -11.65
CA HIS A 641 -11.88 -23.39 -10.44
C HIS A 641 -10.60 -22.62 -10.07
N GLU A 642 -10.52 -22.10 -8.85
CA GLU A 642 -9.45 -21.19 -8.40
C GLU A 642 -8.05 -21.83 -8.50
N CYS A 643 -7.93 -23.14 -8.23
CA CYS A 643 -6.67 -23.86 -8.38
C CYS A 643 -6.07 -23.78 -9.81
N LYS A 644 -6.89 -23.67 -10.87
CA LYS A 644 -6.35 -23.50 -12.24
C LYS A 644 -5.54 -22.21 -12.37
N VAL A 645 -6.04 -21.12 -11.77
CA VAL A 645 -5.36 -19.83 -11.74
C VAL A 645 -4.06 -19.94 -10.95
N ALA A 646 -4.07 -20.66 -9.82
CA ALA A 646 -2.89 -20.88 -8.99
C ALA A 646 -1.79 -21.65 -9.74
N LEU A 647 -2.14 -22.76 -10.41
CA LEU A 647 -1.20 -23.55 -11.21
C LEU A 647 -0.61 -22.73 -12.37
N ALA A 648 -1.46 -22.02 -13.11
CA ALA A 648 -1.02 -21.17 -14.22
C ALA A 648 -0.02 -20.10 -13.74
N ARG A 649 -0.30 -19.43 -12.60
CA ARG A 649 0.60 -18.44 -12.03
C ARG A 649 1.96 -19.06 -11.66
N LEU A 650 1.96 -20.17 -10.93
CA LEU A 650 3.19 -20.84 -10.51
C LEU A 650 4.05 -21.28 -11.71
N LEU A 651 3.42 -21.84 -12.73
CA LEU A 651 4.10 -22.21 -13.98
C LEU A 651 4.76 -20.99 -14.63
N LEU A 652 4.00 -19.90 -14.81
CA LEU A 652 4.53 -18.72 -15.49
C LEU A 652 5.63 -18.02 -14.70
N GLU A 653 5.48 -17.93 -13.38
CA GLU A 653 6.49 -17.36 -12.50
C GLU A 653 7.83 -18.11 -12.65
N GLN A 654 7.80 -19.44 -12.65
CA GLN A 654 9.00 -20.26 -12.87
C GLN A 654 9.54 -20.17 -14.30
N CYS A 655 8.68 -20.23 -15.31
CA CYS A 655 9.10 -20.11 -16.72
C CYS A 655 9.75 -18.75 -17.02
N LEU A 656 9.16 -17.64 -16.54
CA LEU A 656 9.71 -16.30 -16.74
C LEU A 656 11.01 -16.10 -15.95
N MET A 657 11.13 -16.69 -14.76
CA MET A 657 12.37 -16.69 -13.99
C MET A 657 13.50 -17.42 -14.75
N VAL A 658 13.26 -18.65 -15.21
CA VAL A 658 14.23 -19.45 -15.99
C VAL A 658 14.65 -18.72 -17.27
N HIS A 659 13.69 -18.11 -17.98
CA HIS A 659 13.98 -17.33 -19.18
C HIS A 659 14.89 -16.13 -18.87
N ARG A 660 14.60 -15.39 -17.79
CA ARG A 660 15.37 -14.22 -17.35
C ARG A 660 16.80 -14.57 -16.92
N GLU A 661 17.00 -15.69 -16.23
CA GLU A 661 18.32 -16.15 -15.80
C GLU A 661 19.21 -16.60 -16.98
N GLY A 662 18.62 -16.81 -18.16
CA GLY A 662 19.34 -17.19 -19.38
C GLY A 662 19.86 -18.63 -19.37
N ALA A 663 19.48 -19.45 -18.39
CA ALA A 663 19.82 -20.87 -18.32
C ALA A 663 19.18 -21.65 -19.48
N THR A 664 17.91 -21.37 -19.79
CA THR A 664 17.17 -21.91 -20.94
C THR A 664 16.24 -20.82 -21.48
N VAL A 665 16.54 -20.29 -22.67
CA VAL A 665 15.68 -19.30 -23.33
C VAL A 665 14.47 -20.01 -23.93
N LEU A 666 13.28 -19.71 -23.41
CA LEU A 666 12.00 -20.15 -23.98
C LEU A 666 11.84 -19.68 -25.43
N ASP A 667 11.37 -20.56 -26.30
CA ASP A 667 11.07 -20.23 -27.69
C ASP A 667 9.63 -19.71 -27.87
N ASP A 668 9.30 -19.26 -29.09
CA ASP A 668 7.97 -18.78 -29.44
C ASP A 668 6.87 -19.83 -29.22
N TRP A 669 7.15 -21.12 -29.40
CA TRP A 669 6.15 -22.17 -29.19
C TRP A 669 5.80 -22.28 -27.70
N GLU A 670 6.80 -22.21 -26.82
CA GLU A 670 6.61 -22.22 -25.37
C GLU A 670 5.83 -20.98 -24.92
N PHE A 671 6.21 -19.78 -25.37
CA PHE A 671 5.46 -18.57 -25.05
C PHE A 671 4.03 -18.61 -25.58
N ASN A 672 3.79 -19.17 -26.76
CA ASN A 672 2.43 -19.34 -27.28
C ASN A 672 1.59 -20.28 -26.39
N LYS A 673 2.20 -21.34 -25.84
CA LYS A 673 1.54 -22.24 -24.89
C LYS A 673 1.23 -21.53 -23.57
N LEU A 674 2.18 -20.77 -23.01
CA LEU A 674 1.97 -19.97 -21.79
C LEU A 674 0.88 -18.91 -21.98
N GLY A 675 0.89 -18.19 -23.11
CA GLY A 675 -0.14 -17.21 -23.46
C GLY A 675 -1.52 -17.84 -23.55
N SER A 676 -1.62 -19.05 -24.12
CA SER A 676 -2.88 -19.79 -24.21
C SER A 676 -3.41 -20.22 -22.84
N ILE A 677 -2.53 -20.68 -21.95
CA ILE A 677 -2.88 -21.04 -20.56
C ILE A 677 -3.41 -19.82 -19.81
N LEU A 678 -2.73 -18.67 -19.92
CA LEU A 678 -3.18 -17.42 -19.30
C LEU A 678 -4.53 -16.94 -19.83
N ARG A 679 -4.71 -16.94 -21.16
CA ARG A 679 -6.00 -16.57 -21.77
C ARG A 679 -7.14 -17.44 -21.26
N ALA A 680 -6.90 -18.72 -20.99
CA ALA A 680 -7.91 -19.63 -20.45
C ALA A 680 -8.29 -19.32 -18.99
N VAL A 681 -7.36 -18.84 -18.16
CA VAL A 681 -7.61 -18.60 -16.72
C VAL A 681 -7.98 -17.16 -16.35
N LEU A 682 -7.64 -16.16 -17.16
CA LEU A 682 -7.99 -14.75 -16.91
C LEU A 682 -9.50 -14.50 -16.72
N PRO A 683 -10.42 -15.15 -17.46
CA PRO A 683 -11.86 -15.03 -17.21
C PRO A 683 -12.27 -15.50 -15.81
N SER A 684 -11.58 -16.48 -15.23
CA SER A 684 -11.82 -16.97 -13.86
C SER A 684 -11.46 -15.90 -12.83
N VAL A 685 -10.34 -15.21 -13.01
CA VAL A 685 -9.92 -14.08 -12.16
C VAL A 685 -10.95 -12.96 -12.24
N MET A 686 -11.38 -12.58 -13.45
CA MET A 686 -12.41 -11.56 -13.62
C MET A 686 -13.74 -11.94 -12.98
N ALA A 687 -14.14 -13.21 -13.04
CA ALA A 687 -15.38 -13.67 -12.44
C ALA A 687 -15.33 -13.66 -10.90
N GLN A 688 -14.15 -13.91 -10.31
CA GLN A 688 -13.95 -13.98 -8.86
C GLN A 688 -13.74 -12.61 -8.21
N TYR A 689 -12.96 -11.73 -8.86
CA TYR A 689 -12.55 -10.42 -8.33
C TYR A 689 -13.20 -9.23 -9.04
N GLY A 690 -13.72 -9.42 -10.26
CA GLY A 690 -14.15 -8.35 -11.15
C GLY A 690 -13.01 -7.83 -12.02
N GLY A 691 -13.34 -7.28 -13.20
CA GLY A 691 -12.37 -6.62 -14.09
C GLY A 691 -11.90 -5.24 -13.60
N GLN A 692 -12.44 -4.77 -12.46
CA GLN A 692 -12.13 -3.50 -11.80
C GLN A 692 -11.38 -3.77 -10.49
N SER A 693 -10.45 -4.72 -10.52
CA SER A 693 -9.73 -5.17 -9.33
C SER A 693 -8.24 -5.16 -9.58
N ILE A 694 -7.47 -4.82 -8.54
CA ILE A 694 -6.01 -4.91 -8.56
C ILE A 694 -5.56 -6.37 -8.74
N GLU A 695 -6.35 -7.33 -8.27
CA GLU A 695 -6.12 -8.75 -8.51
C GLU A 695 -6.18 -9.09 -10.01
N TYR A 696 -7.15 -8.56 -10.76
CA TYR A 696 -7.17 -8.75 -12.22
C TYR A 696 -5.93 -8.19 -12.90
N VAL A 697 -5.47 -7.00 -12.47
CA VAL A 697 -4.23 -6.38 -12.97
C VAL A 697 -3.00 -7.22 -12.68
N LYS A 698 -2.87 -7.75 -11.46
CA LYS A 698 -1.80 -8.68 -11.09
C LYS A 698 -1.68 -9.85 -12.07
N TYR A 699 -2.80 -10.50 -12.40
CA TYR A 699 -2.76 -11.68 -13.25
C TYR A 699 -2.53 -11.37 -14.72
N PHE A 700 -3.07 -10.26 -15.26
CA PHE A 700 -2.78 -9.93 -16.66
C PHE A 700 -1.37 -9.35 -16.86
N ALA A 701 -0.68 -8.88 -15.82
CA ALA A 701 0.71 -8.46 -15.93
C ALA A 701 1.62 -9.56 -16.53
N TYR A 702 1.42 -10.82 -16.10
CA TYR A 702 2.08 -11.98 -16.71
C TYR A 702 1.73 -12.15 -18.19
N PHE A 703 0.50 -11.84 -18.58
CA PHE A 703 0.03 -11.93 -19.96
C PHE A 703 0.71 -10.90 -20.84
N TRP A 704 0.87 -9.68 -20.34
CA TRP A 704 1.64 -8.64 -21.02
C TRP A 704 3.12 -8.98 -21.10
N ASP A 705 3.73 -9.62 -20.11
CA ASP A 705 5.11 -10.10 -20.22
C ASP A 705 5.27 -11.17 -21.30
N VAL A 706 4.35 -12.15 -21.37
CA VAL A 706 4.37 -13.14 -22.47
C VAL A 706 4.21 -12.45 -23.83
N MET A 707 3.30 -11.47 -23.94
CA MET A 707 3.13 -10.70 -25.17
C MET A 707 4.36 -9.86 -25.51
N ALA A 708 5.05 -9.28 -24.53
CA ALA A 708 6.27 -8.50 -24.74
C ALA A 708 7.40 -9.40 -25.25
N LEU A 709 7.61 -10.56 -24.63
CA LEU A 709 8.72 -11.47 -24.96
C LEU A 709 8.50 -12.35 -26.21
N SER A 710 7.33 -12.32 -26.85
CA SER A 710 7.01 -13.25 -27.94
C SER A 710 6.17 -12.63 -29.06
N ASN A 711 5.84 -13.44 -30.05
CA ASN A 711 4.89 -13.09 -31.11
C ASN A 711 3.41 -13.32 -30.74
N TYR A 712 3.12 -13.72 -29.49
CA TYR A 712 1.74 -13.95 -29.03
C TYR A 712 0.96 -12.62 -28.95
N LYS A 713 -0.25 -12.60 -29.52
CA LYS A 713 -1.13 -11.41 -29.52
C LYS A 713 -2.48 -11.69 -28.87
N CYS A 714 -3.02 -10.66 -28.23
CA CYS A 714 -4.42 -10.60 -27.80
C CYS A 714 -5.28 -9.88 -28.84
N ASN A 715 -6.61 -10.03 -28.74
CA ASN A 715 -7.52 -9.27 -29.59
C ASN A 715 -7.81 -7.88 -29.00
N ASP A 716 -8.30 -6.95 -29.84
CA ASP A 716 -8.56 -5.56 -29.43
C ASP A 716 -9.49 -5.44 -28.21
N ARG A 717 -10.48 -6.33 -28.11
CA ARG A 717 -11.41 -6.33 -26.97
C ARG A 717 -10.71 -6.71 -25.67
N GLU A 718 -9.86 -7.73 -25.70
CA GLU A 718 -9.02 -8.12 -24.56
C GLU A 718 -8.08 -6.98 -24.17
N LEU A 719 -7.42 -6.35 -25.15
CA LEU A 719 -6.48 -5.26 -24.91
C LEU A 719 -7.16 -4.05 -24.26
N MET A 720 -8.28 -3.59 -24.82
CA MET A 720 -9.05 -2.47 -24.28
C MET A 720 -9.58 -2.76 -22.87
N GLN A 721 -9.91 -4.02 -22.59
CA GLN A 721 -10.34 -4.42 -21.25
C GLN A 721 -9.20 -4.33 -20.23
N MET A 722 -7.99 -4.76 -20.60
CA MET A 722 -6.80 -4.64 -19.73
C MET A 722 -6.39 -3.19 -19.51
N LEU A 723 -6.42 -2.36 -20.56
CA LEU A 723 -6.16 -0.92 -20.46
C LEU A 723 -7.17 -0.22 -19.53
N ASN A 724 -8.46 -0.52 -19.66
CA ASN A 724 -9.49 0.01 -18.78
C ASN A 724 -9.29 -0.41 -17.31
N ALA A 725 -8.72 -1.58 -17.06
CA ALA A 725 -8.45 -2.05 -15.70
C ALA A 725 -7.38 -1.22 -14.98
N LEU A 726 -6.50 -0.53 -15.72
CA LEU A 726 -5.48 0.37 -15.14
C LEU A 726 -6.07 1.60 -14.45
N GLU A 727 -7.33 1.96 -14.72
CA GLU A 727 -8.01 3.04 -14.00
C GLU A 727 -8.26 2.71 -12.52
N PHE A 728 -8.17 1.42 -12.14
CA PHE A 728 -8.52 0.92 -10.80
C PHE A 728 -7.30 0.59 -9.93
N ILE A 729 -6.08 0.80 -10.42
CA ILE A 729 -4.84 0.71 -9.62
C ILE A 729 -4.34 2.10 -9.21
N ALA A 730 -3.42 2.16 -8.26
CA ALA A 730 -2.87 3.44 -7.80
C ALA A 730 -2.18 4.20 -8.95
N ASP A 731 -2.32 5.53 -8.94
CA ASP A 731 -1.82 6.40 -10.02
C ASP A 731 -0.30 6.19 -10.26
N GLU A 732 0.49 6.03 -9.19
CA GLU A 732 1.93 5.80 -9.30
C GLU A 732 2.31 4.51 -10.06
N PHE A 733 1.43 3.49 -10.08
CA PHE A 733 1.65 2.27 -10.87
C PHE A 733 1.05 2.37 -12.26
N LYS A 734 -0.07 3.08 -12.41
CA LYS A 734 -0.72 3.29 -13.71
C LYS A 734 0.27 3.83 -14.73
N ASP A 735 1.05 4.85 -14.36
CA ASP A 735 2.03 5.46 -15.25
C ASP A 735 3.10 4.45 -15.70
N ILE A 736 3.56 3.56 -14.81
CA ILE A 736 4.56 2.54 -15.14
C ILE A 736 3.98 1.49 -16.10
N PHE A 737 2.72 1.06 -15.87
CA PHE A 737 2.03 0.13 -16.77
C PHE A 737 1.81 0.74 -18.15
N ILE A 738 1.48 2.04 -18.24
CA ILE A 738 1.33 2.74 -19.52
C ILE A 738 2.68 2.84 -20.23
N ASN A 739 3.76 3.21 -19.54
CA ASN A 739 5.10 3.18 -20.13
C ASN A 739 5.46 1.80 -20.69
N TYR A 740 5.19 0.73 -19.94
CA TYR A 740 5.44 -0.64 -20.38
C TYR A 740 4.61 -1.02 -21.63
N TYR A 741 3.33 -0.62 -21.65
CA TYR A 741 2.47 -0.80 -22.80
C TYR A 741 3.01 -0.08 -24.04
N GLU A 742 3.39 1.19 -23.91
CA GLU A 742 3.95 1.99 -25.01
C GLU A 742 5.28 1.43 -25.52
N ASP A 743 6.12 0.92 -24.62
CA ASP A 743 7.45 0.43 -24.95
C ASP A 743 7.42 -0.94 -25.64
N TYR A 744 6.57 -1.87 -25.18
CA TYR A 744 6.66 -3.28 -25.57
C TYR A 744 5.40 -3.87 -26.21
N ILE A 745 4.23 -3.28 -25.98
CA ILE A 745 2.94 -3.85 -26.42
C ILE A 745 2.39 -3.09 -27.62
N ALA A 746 2.23 -1.77 -27.52
CA ALA A 746 1.65 -0.92 -28.56
C ALA A 746 2.35 -1.04 -29.93
N PRO A 747 3.70 -1.10 -30.02
CA PRO A 747 4.40 -1.23 -31.30
C PRO A 747 3.96 -2.47 -32.10
N LYS A 748 3.63 -3.57 -31.41
CA LYS A 748 3.22 -4.84 -32.04
C LYS A 748 1.84 -4.80 -32.70
N PHE A 749 1.01 -3.78 -32.39
CA PHE A 749 -0.29 -3.54 -32.99
C PHE A 749 -0.24 -2.43 -34.06
N ALA A 750 0.75 -1.53 -34.00
CA ALA A 750 0.92 -0.45 -34.96
C ALA A 750 1.52 -0.91 -36.31
N GLU A 751 2.40 -1.93 -36.29
CA GLU A 751 3.04 -2.47 -37.50
C GLU A 751 2.04 -3.04 -38.53
N GLU A 752 0.86 -3.48 -38.10
CA GLU A 752 -0.18 -4.02 -38.98
C GLU A 752 -0.97 -2.93 -39.73
N SER A 753 -1.04 -1.71 -39.18
CA SER A 753 -1.78 -0.60 -39.83
C SER A 753 -1.06 -0.10 -41.09
N TYR A 754 0.27 -0.24 -41.15
CA TYR A 754 1.08 0.13 -42.31
C TYR A 754 1.31 -1.05 -43.27
N GLY A 755 1.36 -2.29 -42.78
CA GLY A 755 1.49 -3.48 -43.63
C GLY A 755 0.30 -3.72 -44.56
N GLY A 756 -0.91 -3.29 -44.18
CA GLY A 756 -2.12 -3.43 -45.01
C GLY A 756 -2.23 -2.46 -46.20
N VAL A 757 -1.37 -1.42 -46.27
CA VAL A 757 -1.44 -0.39 -47.33
C VAL A 757 -0.39 -0.59 -48.42
N VAL A 758 0.60 -1.47 -48.23
CA VAL A 758 1.73 -1.64 -49.18
C VAL A 758 1.57 -2.86 -50.10
N ASP A 759 0.66 -3.79 -49.83
CA ASP A 759 0.47 -5.03 -50.62
C ASP A 759 -0.68 -4.98 -51.65
N THR A 760 -0.97 -3.81 -52.24
CA THR A 760 -1.89 -3.71 -53.40
C THR A 760 -1.28 -3.12 -54.68
N GLN A 761 0.05 -3.02 -54.78
CA GLN A 761 0.71 -2.74 -56.06
C GLN A 761 2.04 -3.48 -56.21
N VAL A 762 1.99 -4.74 -56.67
CA VAL A 762 2.86 -5.28 -57.75
C VAL A 762 2.08 -6.32 -58.53
#